data_AF-A0A927IUK4-F1
#
_entry.id   AF-A0A927IUK4-F1
#
_cell.length_a   1.000
_cell.length_b   1.000
_cell.length_c   1.000
_cell.angle_alpha   90.00
_cell.angle_beta   90.00
_cell.angle_gamma   90.00
#
_symmetry.space_group_name_H-M   'P 1'
#
loop_
_entity.id
_entity.type
_entity.pdbx_description
1 polymer ?
#
loop_
_entity_poly.entity_id
_entity_poly.type
_entity_poly.pdbx_seq_one_letter_code
_entity_poly.pdbx_strand_id
1 'polypeptide(L)'
;MATTTSASALGWDFQGISIDSSRSDVWENATVQHALDGVTDINANSTAIVARYTMDGGTGSTVYAGARTESLQSIEQTIQDAHARGLTVMLKPHISPSDGSFSGTIAPADAASWFASYKSELMDLARLAEANDVELFSLGNELTSMIGPQYTSYWTDIIASVREVYSGPLTLAAQYWNIDQVEFWGQLDYIGVNAYAKLTDSAVPTAQEAYEGWTSADSPYGSKLGMSVMDYTQKLAAQFDKPVLITELGFRSVEGAGINPGDYSSAAAPSVETQAALYEGFFKAWAEAGDWFAGSFLWGWNTAQGQDNDYSPEGKPAYDIIASAFADGRPLAGARPDYGTETDALASDDATLIIRASGRAPVGHTPVMLVTVDGVVVDSIEVTAQRLNGQFGEYAIALGAVDPARVQIYFDNPVPNSGLYVDWIEINGVRYQAEAFGVDNNANPTTFNSAGIATLFTTGSLDFDLKYGVHDGQYVSQTIKTPGTYVGTDGNDHVTLLASSAVATGDGDDLVDASRAGSSFIDTGAGNDVILGSAGNDVLTTGAGRDRIIVTEKGGFDTITDFDPAQDVLDFTRVKATTAALTIEQQIVDGTSGTVISFKDSKLFLTGVQPGDLKAENIAFTTSALSGPAEKVKLPPQPAVIHAGDEGGLLAGTDGDDTMVGGAGDDVLSGGAGADALDGGAGHNLVSYEEAQSFVRADISGQQAGLGDAAGDTFQNFEGIIGSRHDDWLYGDGADIRLFGGDGHDRLGGGGGDDLLSGGEGDDRLMGSDGDDILDGGMGADVLNGGAGFDLASYAEAGSAIRVDMREAAPGKGEAKGDTFVSVEGVIGSAHDDRIFGDYLNNHLFGGAGDDILSGRIGDDHLDGGEGDDILIGGAGADHLDGGDGFDFASYEDATSFVRADLSGTQAGLGDARGDALINFEGLIGSRFDDWLYGDSNDNTLFGEDGNDRLGGGAGDDTLHGGRGNDILTGSDGNDILDGGEGADALNGGAGTDLATYASAGAGVTASLMTPGINTGDAAGDSYVAVEGIEGSAFDDRLFGNNGANTLLGGAGDDTLSGGKGNDTLVGGSGDDVLEGGLGSDSFDFSGSFGRDVIKDFNGAQGDLIRVGGDMGFDGFEALKDAMSQMGNHTLIDMGDHGSILIENQTIEGLHASDFYFY
;
A
#
# COMPACT_ATOMS: atom_id res chain seq x y z
N MET A 1 6.49 24.65 30.96
CA MET A 1 7.06 25.38 29.83
C MET A 1 5.94 25.52 28.83
N ALA A 2 5.70 26.73 28.33
CA ALA A 2 4.67 26.98 27.33
C ALA A 2 5.23 26.56 25.96
N THR A 3 4.61 25.57 25.32
CA THR A 3 4.75 25.31 23.90
C THR A 3 3.43 25.73 23.27
N THR A 4 3.50 26.85 22.56
CA THR A 4 2.46 27.36 21.66
C THR A 4 2.25 26.35 20.55
N THR A 5 1.14 25.63 20.59
CA THR A 5 0.55 24.96 19.43
C THR A 5 0.13 26.04 18.44
N SER A 6 0.70 26.01 17.24
CA SER A 6 0.22 26.76 16.09
C SER A 6 -1.20 26.30 15.79
N ALA A 7 -2.13 27.25 15.72
CA ALA A 7 -3.50 27.01 15.31
C ALA A 7 -3.51 26.40 13.90
N SER A 8 -4.13 25.22 13.77
CA SER A 8 -4.51 24.60 12.51
C SER A 8 -5.46 25.53 11.75
N ALA A 9 -5.37 25.54 10.44
CA ALA A 9 -6.21 26.34 9.57
C ALA A 9 -7.65 25.78 9.53
N LEU A 10 -8.56 26.35 10.33
CA LEU A 10 -10.01 26.50 10.06
C LEU A 10 -10.78 25.27 9.51
N GLY A 11 -10.66 24.11 10.15
CA GLY A 11 -11.57 22.95 10.03
C GLY A 11 -12.04 22.52 11.42
N TRP A 12 -13.26 22.00 11.56
CA TRP A 12 -13.80 21.62 12.89
C TRP A 12 -12.99 20.46 13.49
N ASP A 13 -12.57 20.59 14.76
CA ASP A 13 -11.85 19.54 15.50
C ASP A 13 -12.64 18.21 15.54
N PHE A 14 -13.98 18.29 15.58
CA PHE A 14 -14.87 17.13 15.70
C PHE A 14 -16.03 17.20 14.68
N GLN A 15 -15.98 16.34 13.67
CA GLN A 15 -17.09 16.02 12.77
C GLN A 15 -17.59 14.65 13.16
N GLY A 16 -18.41 14.59 14.21
CA GLY A 16 -18.67 13.36 14.93
C GLY A 16 -20.08 12.84 14.81
N ILE A 17 -20.23 11.54 15.05
CA ILE A 17 -21.52 10.86 15.22
C ILE A 17 -21.58 10.24 16.61
N SER A 18 -22.72 10.29 17.28
CA SER A 18 -22.95 9.58 18.54
C SER A 18 -23.52 8.20 18.29
N ILE A 19 -22.86 7.19 18.84
CA ILE A 19 -23.31 5.80 18.84
C ILE A 19 -23.77 5.43 20.24
N ASP A 20 -24.93 4.79 20.30
CA ASP A 20 -25.64 4.55 21.55
C ASP A 20 -26.32 3.18 21.61
N SER A 21 -26.07 2.44 22.69
CA SER A 21 -26.68 1.15 22.94
C SER A 21 -28.10 1.28 23.48
N SER A 22 -29.03 0.51 22.91
CA SER A 22 -30.44 0.52 23.32
C SER A 22 -30.74 -0.30 24.61
N ARG A 23 -29.88 -0.25 25.63
CA ARG A 23 -30.05 -0.81 27.02
C ARG A 23 -29.63 -2.28 27.28
N SER A 24 -28.63 -2.82 26.59
CA SER A 24 -27.99 -4.11 26.92
C SER A 24 -26.55 -4.16 26.38
N ASP A 25 -25.72 -5.11 26.86
CA ASP A 25 -24.43 -5.44 26.25
C ASP A 25 -24.69 -5.97 24.84
N VAL A 26 -24.61 -5.09 23.84
CA VAL A 26 -24.81 -5.40 22.40
C VAL A 26 -23.62 -4.96 21.56
N TRP A 27 -22.46 -4.75 22.20
CA TRP A 27 -21.27 -4.21 21.54
C TRP A 27 -20.39 -5.28 20.88
N GLU A 28 -20.66 -6.56 21.18
CA GLU A 28 -20.16 -7.72 20.42
C GLU A 28 -21.07 -8.07 19.21
N ASN A 29 -22.06 -7.22 18.87
CA ASN A 29 -22.99 -7.49 17.78
C ASN A 29 -22.56 -6.72 16.53
N ALA A 30 -22.60 -7.39 15.36
CA ALA A 30 -22.32 -6.85 14.02
C ALA A 30 -22.99 -5.49 13.75
N THR A 31 -24.06 -5.16 14.47
CA THR A 31 -24.75 -3.89 14.29
C THR A 31 -24.03 -2.66 14.85
N VAL A 32 -23.21 -2.80 15.91
CA VAL A 32 -22.38 -1.69 16.40
C VAL A 32 -21.18 -1.45 15.47
N GLN A 33 -20.61 -2.52 14.91
CA GLN A 33 -19.59 -2.40 13.87
C GLN A 33 -20.19 -1.69 12.65
N HIS A 34 -21.36 -2.12 12.15
CA HIS A 34 -22.11 -1.39 11.10
C HIS A 34 -22.36 0.08 11.43
N ALA A 35 -22.64 0.40 12.70
CA ALA A 35 -22.82 1.79 13.10
C ALA A 35 -21.50 2.58 13.02
N LEU A 36 -20.36 2.00 13.43
CA LEU A 36 -19.03 2.58 13.31
C LEU A 36 -18.57 2.70 11.85
N ASP A 37 -18.84 1.70 11.01
CA ASP A 37 -18.59 1.73 9.57
C ASP A 37 -19.43 2.84 8.93
N GLY A 38 -20.71 2.94 9.28
CA GLY A 38 -21.58 4.03 8.85
C GLY A 38 -21.20 5.42 9.39
N VAL A 39 -20.32 5.51 10.40
CA VAL A 39 -19.69 6.79 10.82
C VAL A 39 -18.57 7.15 9.84
N THR A 40 -17.71 6.20 9.50
CA THR A 40 -16.64 6.42 8.51
C THR A 40 -17.19 6.69 7.11
N ASP A 41 -18.26 6.01 6.70
CA ASP A 41 -18.88 6.15 5.37
C ASP A 41 -19.42 7.56 5.07
N ILE A 42 -19.66 8.36 6.11
CA ILE A 42 -20.07 9.76 5.96
C ILE A 42 -18.95 10.75 6.26
N ASN A 43 -17.69 10.31 6.17
CA ASN A 43 -16.50 11.14 6.36
C ASN A 43 -16.39 11.76 7.77
N ALA A 44 -17.04 11.16 8.78
CA ALA A 44 -16.91 11.64 10.14
C ALA A 44 -15.53 11.27 10.70
N ASN A 45 -14.84 12.22 11.34
CA ASN A 45 -13.51 12.02 11.92
C ASN A 45 -13.54 11.61 13.41
N SER A 46 -14.74 11.53 13.98
CA SER A 46 -14.92 11.29 15.41
C SER A 46 -16.20 10.54 15.72
N THR A 47 -16.21 9.84 16.84
CA THR A 47 -17.42 9.18 17.35
C THR A 47 -17.60 9.40 18.85
N ALA A 48 -18.84 9.56 19.28
CA ALA A 48 -19.18 9.61 20.69
C ALA A 48 -19.75 8.28 21.14
N ILE A 49 -18.99 7.53 21.93
CA ILE A 49 -19.43 6.27 22.54
C ILE A 49 -20.24 6.59 23.79
N VAL A 50 -21.54 6.30 23.76
CA VAL A 50 -22.45 6.61 24.88
C VAL A 50 -22.54 5.46 25.87
N ALA A 51 -21.77 5.56 26.96
CA ALA A 51 -21.86 4.63 28.09
C ALA A 51 -23.15 4.89 28.89
N ARG A 52 -24.12 3.97 28.81
CA ARG A 52 -25.42 4.14 29.45
C ARG A 52 -25.48 3.56 30.86
N TYR A 53 -26.34 4.17 31.64
CA TYR A 53 -26.58 3.77 33.01
C TYR A 53 -28.05 3.85 33.36
N THR A 54 -28.60 2.82 34.00
CA THR A 54 -30.00 2.82 34.43
C THR A 54 -30.12 3.26 35.88
N MET A 55 -31.02 4.20 36.22
CA MET A 55 -31.26 4.62 37.62
C MET A 55 -32.72 4.38 38.03
N ASP A 56 -32.96 3.91 39.26
CA ASP A 56 -34.31 3.75 39.82
C ASP A 56 -35.03 5.09 40.07
N GLY A 57 -35.82 5.53 39.09
CA GLY A 57 -36.71 6.69 39.16
C GLY A 57 -36.04 8.08 39.12
N GLY A 58 -36.59 9.04 38.39
CA GLY A 58 -35.98 10.37 38.19
C GLY A 58 -36.03 11.32 39.40
N THR A 59 -36.88 11.06 40.40
CA THR A 59 -37.02 11.95 41.58
C THR A 59 -37.01 11.18 42.91
N GLY A 60 -36.18 11.62 43.84
CA GLY A 60 -36.12 11.07 45.21
C GLY A 60 -35.09 9.97 45.47
N SER A 61 -34.26 9.60 44.50
CA SER A 61 -33.13 8.70 44.72
C SER A 61 -32.06 9.33 45.63
N THR A 62 -31.41 8.51 46.47
CA THR A 62 -30.41 8.94 47.47
C THR A 62 -28.99 8.49 47.14
N VAL A 63 -28.83 7.55 46.21
CA VAL A 63 -27.55 7.03 45.73
C VAL A 63 -27.73 6.74 44.25
N TYR A 64 -26.70 6.97 43.46
CA TYR A 64 -26.63 6.38 42.13
C TYR A 64 -26.49 4.85 42.30
N ALA A 65 -27.59 4.11 42.11
CA ALA A 65 -27.65 2.66 42.24
C ALA A 65 -27.92 2.02 40.87
N GLY A 66 -27.19 2.47 39.86
CA GLY A 66 -27.34 1.96 38.50
C GLY A 66 -26.41 0.81 38.20
N ALA A 67 -26.94 -0.24 37.59
CA ALA A 67 -26.10 -1.13 36.81
C ALA A 67 -25.71 -0.40 35.52
N ARG A 68 -24.41 -0.38 35.19
CA ARG A 68 -23.98 -0.12 33.81
C ARG A 68 -24.75 -1.08 32.91
N THR A 69 -25.34 -0.55 31.83
CA THR A 69 -26.02 -1.42 30.85
C THR A 69 -25.02 -2.19 30.01
N GLU A 70 -23.77 -1.72 29.98
CA GLU A 70 -22.61 -2.25 29.26
C GLU A 70 -21.48 -2.66 30.21
N SER A 71 -20.72 -3.70 29.89
CA SER A 71 -19.49 -3.99 30.64
C SER A 71 -18.37 -2.99 30.30
N LEU A 72 -17.37 -2.84 31.20
CA LEU A 72 -16.22 -1.98 30.90
C LEU A 72 -15.38 -2.54 29.74
N GLN A 73 -15.30 -3.86 29.63
CA GLN A 73 -14.61 -4.56 28.53
C GLN A 73 -15.28 -4.28 27.19
N SER A 74 -16.60 -4.26 27.17
CA SER A 74 -17.41 -3.94 25.99
C SER A 74 -17.21 -2.48 25.53
N ILE A 75 -17.17 -1.53 26.46
CA ILE A 75 -16.82 -0.13 26.17
C ILE A 75 -15.37 -0.02 25.67
N GLU A 76 -14.44 -0.73 26.28
CA GLU A 76 -13.02 -0.79 25.89
C GLU A 76 -12.86 -1.27 24.45
N GLN A 77 -13.52 -2.37 24.10
CA GLN A 77 -13.48 -2.92 22.75
C GLN A 77 -14.02 -1.92 21.73
N THR A 78 -15.16 -1.27 21.99
CA THR A 78 -15.70 -0.26 21.05
C THR A 78 -14.78 0.95 20.88
N ILE A 79 -14.04 1.36 21.92
CA ILE A 79 -13.02 2.41 21.80
C ILE A 79 -11.92 1.96 20.84
N GLN A 80 -11.42 0.73 21.03
CA GLN A 80 -10.37 0.16 20.19
C GLN A 80 -10.84 -0.02 18.74
N ASP A 81 -12.08 -0.46 18.53
CA ASP A 81 -12.68 -0.62 17.19
C ASP A 81 -12.87 0.72 16.47
N ALA A 82 -13.21 1.79 17.21
CA ALA A 82 -13.29 3.14 16.68
C ALA A 82 -11.90 3.69 16.32
N HIS A 83 -10.90 3.44 17.17
CA HIS A 83 -9.51 3.82 16.91
C HIS A 83 -8.91 3.05 15.72
N ALA A 84 -9.25 1.78 15.56
CA ALA A 84 -8.86 0.97 14.39
C ALA A 84 -9.38 1.57 13.08
N ARG A 85 -10.53 2.25 13.13
CA ARG A 85 -11.15 3.00 12.02
C ARG A 85 -10.65 4.45 11.89
N GLY A 86 -9.64 4.85 12.67
CA GLY A 86 -9.08 6.20 12.65
C GLY A 86 -9.97 7.27 13.27
N LEU A 87 -11.05 6.90 13.96
CA LEU A 87 -11.97 7.84 14.59
C LEU A 87 -11.43 8.32 15.93
N THR A 88 -11.43 9.62 16.17
CA THR A 88 -11.22 10.12 17.55
C THR A 88 -12.48 9.88 18.39
N VAL A 89 -12.30 9.54 19.66
CA VAL A 89 -13.38 9.09 20.54
C VAL A 89 -13.74 10.14 21.59
N MET A 90 -15.04 10.45 21.68
CA MET A 90 -15.63 11.03 22.88
C MET A 90 -16.32 9.95 23.73
N LEU A 91 -15.79 9.65 24.91
CA LEU A 91 -16.50 8.80 25.87
C LEU A 91 -17.55 9.63 26.63
N LYS A 92 -18.84 9.36 26.38
CA LYS A 92 -19.99 10.18 26.83
C LYS A 92 -20.93 9.40 27.77
N PRO A 93 -20.81 9.52 29.09
CA PRO A 93 -21.72 8.86 30.04
C PRO A 93 -23.13 9.47 30.00
N HIS A 94 -24.16 8.61 29.90
CA HIS A 94 -25.58 9.02 29.90
C HIS A 94 -26.41 8.26 30.95
N ILE A 95 -27.21 9.00 31.74
CA ILE A 95 -28.09 8.43 32.78
C ILE A 95 -29.53 8.32 32.28
N SER A 96 -30.08 7.11 32.30
CA SER A 96 -31.44 6.78 31.92
C SER A 96 -32.29 6.38 33.16
N PRO A 97 -33.23 7.21 33.59
CA PRO A 97 -34.19 6.81 34.61
C PRO A 97 -35.07 5.63 34.15
N SER A 98 -35.18 4.59 34.98
CA SER A 98 -35.94 3.37 34.70
C SER A 98 -37.45 3.60 34.58
N ASP A 99 -37.95 4.71 35.13
CA ASP A 99 -39.34 5.17 34.99
C ASP A 99 -39.61 5.88 33.65
N GLY A 100 -38.60 6.02 32.79
CA GLY A 100 -38.69 6.70 31.50
C GLY A 100 -38.75 8.23 31.60
N SER A 101 -38.49 8.81 32.78
CA SER A 101 -38.36 10.25 32.93
C SER A 101 -37.10 10.78 32.23
N PHE A 102 -37.17 12.04 31.79
CA PHE A 102 -36.05 12.73 31.18
C PHE A 102 -34.91 12.93 32.20
N SER A 103 -33.69 12.58 31.82
CA SER A 103 -32.42 12.74 32.58
C SER A 103 -32.25 14.14 33.18
N GLY A 104 -32.67 15.19 32.46
CA GLY A 104 -32.60 16.56 32.94
C GLY A 104 -33.53 16.89 34.12
N THR A 105 -34.47 15.99 34.47
CA THR A 105 -35.36 16.14 35.63
C THR A 105 -34.80 15.54 36.92
N ILE A 106 -33.60 14.93 36.88
CA ILE A 106 -32.99 14.29 38.03
C ILE A 106 -32.76 15.28 39.18
N ALA A 107 -33.48 15.08 40.27
CA ALA A 107 -33.34 15.88 41.49
C ALA A 107 -33.12 14.94 42.69
N PRO A 108 -31.86 14.65 43.07
CA PRO A 108 -31.58 13.74 44.17
C PRO A 108 -32.05 14.34 45.51
N ALA A 109 -32.62 13.50 46.37
CA ALA A 109 -33.02 13.91 47.72
C ALA A 109 -31.80 14.17 48.63
N ASP A 110 -30.69 13.49 48.35
CA ASP A 110 -29.38 13.69 48.97
C ASP A 110 -28.32 13.86 47.88
N ALA A 111 -28.02 15.11 47.54
CA ALA A 111 -27.05 15.44 46.52
C ALA A 111 -25.63 14.93 46.86
N ALA A 112 -25.23 14.96 48.14
CA ALA A 112 -23.87 14.56 48.51
C ALA A 112 -23.63 13.07 48.26
N SER A 113 -24.58 12.22 48.67
CA SER A 113 -24.50 10.78 48.44
C SER A 113 -24.63 10.42 46.95
N TRP A 114 -25.46 11.17 46.20
CA TRP A 114 -25.59 10.99 44.76
C TRP A 114 -24.29 11.34 44.02
N PHE A 115 -23.72 12.52 44.27
CA PHE A 115 -22.47 12.93 43.60
C PHE A 115 -21.28 12.06 44.00
N ALA A 116 -21.22 11.57 45.24
CA ALA A 116 -20.16 10.64 45.66
C ALA A 116 -20.21 9.30 44.92
N SER A 117 -21.42 8.78 44.68
CA SER A 117 -21.60 7.53 43.93
C SER A 117 -21.38 7.73 42.43
N TYR A 118 -21.91 8.80 41.84
CA TYR A 118 -21.65 9.15 40.44
C TYR A 118 -20.17 9.39 40.15
N LYS A 119 -19.46 10.04 41.08
CA LYS A 119 -18.00 10.21 40.98
C LYS A 119 -17.27 8.88 40.90
N SER A 120 -17.66 7.88 41.69
CA SER A 120 -17.01 6.57 41.66
C SER A 120 -17.08 5.93 40.27
N GLU A 121 -18.23 6.04 39.60
CA GLU A 121 -18.43 5.49 38.26
C GLU A 121 -17.66 6.28 37.19
N LEU A 122 -17.65 7.62 37.28
CA LEU A 122 -16.85 8.44 36.38
C LEU A 122 -15.36 8.16 36.52
N MET A 123 -14.87 7.81 37.71
CA MET A 123 -13.46 7.45 37.91
C MET A 123 -13.09 6.13 37.23
N ASP A 124 -14.03 5.18 37.11
CA ASP A 124 -13.77 3.95 36.35
C ASP A 124 -13.69 4.24 34.86
N LEU A 125 -14.64 5.00 34.31
CA LEU A 125 -14.59 5.39 32.89
C LEU A 125 -13.40 6.30 32.57
N ALA A 126 -13.00 7.20 33.47
CA ALA A 126 -11.84 8.07 33.24
C ALA A 126 -10.53 7.29 33.19
N ARG A 127 -10.38 6.22 34.01
CA ARG A 127 -9.21 5.33 33.91
C ARG A 127 -9.23 4.51 32.63
N LEU A 128 -10.41 4.06 32.20
CA LEU A 128 -10.57 3.35 30.94
C LEU A 128 -10.21 4.25 29.76
N ALA A 129 -10.68 5.50 29.78
CA ALA A 129 -10.39 6.52 28.80
C ALA A 129 -8.89 6.80 28.69
N GLU A 130 -8.20 6.95 29.83
CA GLU A 130 -6.74 7.13 29.83
C GLU A 130 -5.99 5.89 29.33
N ALA A 131 -6.46 4.69 29.67
CA ALA A 131 -5.80 3.44 29.27
C ALA A 131 -5.92 3.15 27.77
N ASN A 132 -6.91 3.75 27.10
CA ASN A 132 -7.22 3.55 25.69
C ASN A 132 -7.19 4.89 24.93
N ASP A 133 -6.35 5.84 25.34
CA ASP A 133 -6.05 7.08 24.61
C ASP A 133 -7.27 7.89 24.10
N VAL A 134 -8.38 7.87 24.83
CA VAL A 134 -9.62 8.57 24.44
C VAL A 134 -9.39 10.09 24.40
N GLU A 135 -9.78 10.71 23.29
CA GLU A 135 -9.43 12.09 22.92
C GLU A 135 -10.36 13.15 23.54
N LEU A 136 -11.55 12.76 24.01
CA LEU A 136 -12.45 13.65 24.72
C LEU A 136 -13.29 12.90 25.77
N PHE A 137 -13.34 13.41 27.00
CA PHE A 137 -14.17 12.82 28.05
C PHE A 137 -15.28 13.78 28.51
N SER A 138 -16.53 13.35 28.39
CA SER A 138 -17.68 14.12 28.89
C SER A 138 -18.01 13.73 30.32
N LEU A 139 -18.24 14.72 31.19
CA LEU A 139 -18.57 14.49 32.60
C LEU A 139 -20.03 14.10 32.84
N GLY A 140 -20.88 14.16 31.80
CA GLY A 140 -22.28 13.80 31.86
C GLY A 140 -23.09 14.37 30.70
N ASN A 141 -24.24 13.76 30.44
CA ASN A 141 -25.18 14.18 29.40
C ASN A 141 -26.53 14.60 30.01
N GLU A 142 -27.06 15.76 29.57
CA GLU A 142 -28.43 16.24 29.81
C GLU A 142 -28.85 16.57 31.25
N LEU A 143 -27.94 16.59 32.23
CA LEU A 143 -28.20 16.76 33.68
C LEU A 143 -28.66 18.16 34.12
N THR A 144 -29.64 18.71 33.41
CA THR A 144 -30.12 20.10 33.42
C THR A 144 -30.44 20.65 34.81
N SER A 145 -31.05 19.86 35.68
CA SER A 145 -31.40 20.28 37.06
C SER A 145 -30.25 20.15 38.05
N MET A 146 -29.12 19.53 37.66
CA MET A 146 -27.96 19.23 38.50
C MET A 146 -26.71 20.07 38.18
N ILE A 147 -26.80 21.04 37.28
CA ILE A 147 -25.66 21.86 36.82
C ILE A 147 -25.67 23.30 37.36
N GLY A 148 -26.70 23.68 38.11
CA GLY A 148 -26.82 25.02 38.68
C GLY A 148 -25.86 25.30 39.85
N PRO A 149 -25.80 26.57 40.32
CA PRO A 149 -24.82 27.05 41.30
C PRO A 149 -24.75 26.25 42.61
N GLN A 150 -25.86 25.65 43.04
CA GLN A 150 -25.92 24.83 44.25
C GLN A 150 -25.13 23.51 44.15
N TYR A 151 -24.74 23.11 42.94
CA TYR A 151 -24.00 21.87 42.68
C TYR A 151 -22.56 22.10 42.19
N THR A 152 -22.16 23.35 41.95
CA THR A 152 -20.82 23.73 41.44
C THR A 152 -19.67 23.09 42.24
N SER A 153 -19.80 23.01 43.58
CA SER A 153 -18.78 22.40 44.43
C SER A 153 -18.59 20.90 44.22
N TYR A 154 -19.67 20.17 43.88
CA TYR A 154 -19.58 18.73 43.60
C TYR A 154 -18.95 18.48 42.24
N TRP A 155 -19.30 19.27 41.22
CA TRP A 155 -18.66 19.20 39.91
C TRP A 155 -17.18 19.56 39.95
N THR A 156 -16.81 20.58 40.73
CA THR A 156 -15.38 20.92 40.95
C THR A 156 -14.60 19.76 41.59
N ASP A 157 -15.21 19.03 42.53
CA ASP A 157 -14.60 17.84 43.15
C ASP A 157 -14.48 16.66 42.15
N ILE A 158 -15.49 16.46 41.30
CA ILE A 158 -15.44 15.47 40.22
C ILE A 158 -14.33 15.81 39.23
N ILE A 159 -14.28 17.05 38.73
CA ILE A 159 -13.28 17.51 37.76
C ILE A 159 -11.88 17.29 38.33
N ALA A 160 -11.64 17.72 39.57
CA ALA A 160 -10.36 17.52 40.22
C ALA A 160 -9.97 16.04 40.33
N SER A 161 -10.93 15.17 40.65
CA SER A 161 -10.69 13.72 40.77
C SER A 161 -10.41 13.07 39.40
N VAL A 162 -11.19 13.41 38.37
CA VAL A 162 -11.00 12.90 37.00
C VAL A 162 -9.63 13.31 36.47
N ARG A 163 -9.20 14.55 36.72
CA ARG A 163 -7.86 15.06 36.34
C ARG A 163 -6.69 14.37 37.04
N GLU A 164 -6.93 13.60 38.11
CA GLU A 164 -5.87 12.77 38.72
C GLU A 164 -5.59 11.50 37.91
N VAL A 165 -6.50 11.08 37.04
CA VAL A 165 -6.42 9.80 36.31
C VAL A 165 -6.57 9.90 34.80
N TYR A 166 -7.08 11.02 34.28
CA TYR A 166 -7.26 11.26 32.84
C TYR A 166 -6.64 12.60 32.45
N SER A 167 -5.79 12.55 31.42
CA SER A 167 -4.96 13.66 30.97
C SER A 167 -5.57 14.45 29.80
N GLY A 168 -6.48 13.83 29.04
CA GLY A 168 -7.11 14.43 27.85
C GLY A 168 -8.19 15.50 28.12
N PRO A 169 -8.73 16.13 27.08
CA PRO A 169 -9.76 17.17 27.17
C PRO A 169 -11.05 16.77 27.91
N LEU A 170 -11.63 17.71 28.66
CA LEU A 170 -12.91 17.53 29.36
C LEU A 170 -14.03 18.41 28.82
N THR A 171 -15.25 17.88 28.78
CA THR A 171 -16.48 18.63 28.46
C THR A 171 -17.65 18.22 29.37
N LEU A 172 -18.80 18.89 29.20
CA LEU A 172 -20.10 18.52 29.77
C LEU A 172 -21.17 18.75 28.71
N ALA A 173 -21.98 17.75 28.41
CA ALA A 173 -23.04 17.86 27.40
C ALA A 173 -24.31 18.48 28.02
N ALA A 174 -24.42 19.80 27.96
CA ALA A 174 -25.49 20.58 28.60
C ALA A 174 -26.59 21.00 27.61
N GLN A 175 -27.84 21.02 28.07
CA GLN A 175 -28.99 21.41 27.24
C GLN A 175 -28.92 22.89 26.85
N TYR A 176 -29.18 23.21 25.57
CA TYR A 176 -29.02 24.54 24.98
C TYR A 176 -29.70 25.69 25.76
N TRP A 177 -30.78 25.42 26.50
CA TRP A 177 -31.52 26.44 27.27
C TRP A 177 -30.97 26.68 28.68
N ASN A 178 -29.97 25.92 29.11
CA ASN A 178 -29.40 25.95 30.46
C ASN A 178 -27.87 26.11 30.50
N ILE A 179 -27.23 26.28 29.34
CA ILE A 179 -25.76 26.37 29.25
C ILE A 179 -25.16 27.59 29.98
N ASP A 180 -25.94 28.65 30.21
CA ASP A 180 -25.51 29.81 30.99
C ASP A 180 -25.54 29.61 32.52
N GLN A 181 -26.13 28.52 33.01
CA GLN A 181 -26.23 28.22 34.45
C GLN A 181 -24.99 27.48 34.98
N VAL A 182 -24.12 27.00 34.10
CA VAL A 182 -22.93 26.23 34.47
C VAL A 182 -21.81 27.21 34.84
N GLU A 183 -21.52 27.31 36.14
CA GLU A 183 -20.49 28.24 36.65
C GLU A 183 -19.05 27.70 36.50
N PHE A 184 -18.90 26.42 36.19
CA PHE A 184 -17.61 25.72 36.16
C PHE A 184 -17.04 25.46 34.77
N TRP A 185 -17.58 26.09 33.71
CA TRP A 185 -17.04 25.98 32.34
C TRP A 185 -15.54 26.30 32.26
N GLY A 186 -15.05 27.25 33.06
CA GLY A 186 -13.62 27.61 33.08
C GLY A 186 -12.68 26.50 33.61
N GLN A 187 -13.22 25.38 34.11
CA GLN A 187 -12.45 24.20 34.52
C GLN A 187 -12.45 23.08 33.46
N LEU A 188 -13.21 23.26 32.37
CA LEU A 188 -13.32 22.33 31.24
C LEU A 188 -12.57 22.88 30.02
N ASP A 189 -12.40 22.06 28.99
CA ASP A 189 -11.71 22.44 27.75
C ASP A 189 -12.67 22.87 26.66
N TYR A 190 -13.87 22.26 26.62
CA TYR A 190 -14.94 22.61 25.69
C TYR A 190 -16.22 23.00 26.42
N ILE A 191 -16.98 23.94 25.84
CA ILE A 191 -18.38 24.21 26.22
C ILE A 191 -19.26 23.26 25.39
N GLY A 192 -19.71 22.17 26.01
CA GLY A 192 -20.57 21.19 25.36
C GLY A 192 -22.05 21.57 25.34
N VAL A 193 -22.67 21.51 24.16
CA VAL A 193 -24.07 21.91 23.94
C VAL A 193 -24.88 20.84 23.23
N ASN A 194 -25.98 20.39 23.82
CA ASN A 194 -27.01 19.61 23.12
C ASN A 194 -27.99 20.58 22.46
N ALA A 195 -27.98 20.63 21.13
CA ALA A 195 -28.48 21.75 20.34
C ALA A 195 -29.92 21.58 19.81
N TYR A 196 -30.83 20.98 20.58
CA TYR A 196 -32.22 20.74 20.15
C TYR A 196 -33.15 21.99 20.21
N ALA A 197 -32.65 23.15 19.79
CA ALA A 197 -33.38 24.42 19.81
C ALA A 197 -34.56 24.43 18.83
N LYS A 198 -35.64 25.13 19.17
CA LYS A 198 -36.75 25.33 18.22
C LYS A 198 -36.29 26.27 17.09
N LEU A 199 -36.18 25.75 15.86
CA LEU A 199 -35.64 26.47 14.71
C LEU A 199 -36.70 27.18 13.88
N THR A 200 -37.89 26.58 13.74
CA THR A 200 -38.96 27.10 12.87
C THR A 200 -40.36 26.88 13.47
N ASP A 201 -41.36 27.58 12.93
CA ASP A 201 -42.79 27.30 13.13
C ASP A 201 -43.39 26.48 11.98
N SER A 202 -42.63 26.26 10.89
CA SER A 202 -43.04 25.50 9.71
C SER A 202 -42.96 24.00 9.98
N ALA A 203 -43.99 23.26 9.57
CA ALA A 203 -44.01 21.81 9.67
C ALA A 203 -43.04 21.15 8.66
N VAL A 204 -42.87 21.73 7.47
CA VAL A 204 -41.91 21.29 6.46
C VAL A 204 -41.09 22.52 6.06
N PRO A 205 -40.00 22.85 6.78
CA PRO A 205 -39.18 24.01 6.47
C PRO A 205 -38.34 23.82 5.22
N THR A 206 -37.99 24.93 4.59
CA THR A 206 -36.89 25.00 3.63
C THR A 206 -35.54 25.08 4.35
N ALA A 207 -34.45 24.74 3.66
CA ALA A 207 -33.09 24.89 4.21
C ALA A 207 -32.76 26.33 4.62
N GLN A 208 -33.31 27.32 3.90
CA GLN A 208 -33.17 28.73 4.26
C GLN A 208 -33.89 29.07 5.57
N GLU A 209 -35.11 28.57 5.79
CA GLU A 209 -35.82 28.76 7.07
C GLU A 209 -35.09 28.07 8.23
N ALA A 210 -34.47 26.90 7.98
CA ALA A 210 -33.64 26.21 8.97
C ALA A 210 -32.36 27.00 9.31
N TYR A 211 -31.66 27.52 8.29
CA TYR A 211 -30.51 28.42 8.45
C TYR A 211 -30.87 29.66 9.28
N GLU A 212 -31.96 30.35 8.94
CA GLU A 212 -32.45 31.52 9.69
C GLU A 212 -32.85 31.16 11.12
N GLY A 213 -33.27 29.91 11.37
CA GLY A 213 -33.51 29.37 12.71
C GLY A 213 -32.31 29.50 13.64
N TRP A 214 -31.11 29.27 13.10
CA TRP A 214 -29.84 29.34 13.82
C TRP A 214 -29.26 30.76 13.89
N THR A 215 -29.35 31.51 12.80
CA THR A 215 -28.62 32.79 12.61
C THR A 215 -29.43 34.04 12.91
N SER A 216 -30.77 33.95 13.02
CA SER A 216 -31.63 35.12 13.25
C SER A 216 -32.05 35.29 14.71
N ALA A 217 -31.96 36.53 15.21
CA ALA A 217 -32.54 36.90 16.50
C ALA A 217 -34.09 36.90 16.49
N ASP A 218 -34.70 36.90 15.31
CA ASP A 218 -36.16 36.82 15.14
C ASP A 218 -36.66 35.36 15.05
N SER A 219 -35.76 34.37 15.09
CA SER A 219 -36.15 32.96 15.09
C SER A 219 -36.97 32.59 16.33
N PRO A 220 -37.73 31.47 16.32
CA PRO A 220 -38.58 31.09 17.44
C PRO A 220 -37.82 30.93 18.77
N TYR A 221 -36.57 30.48 18.73
CA TYR A 221 -35.71 30.44 19.91
C TYR A 221 -34.89 31.71 20.09
N GLY A 222 -34.36 32.32 19.01
CA GLY A 222 -33.59 33.55 19.08
C GLY A 222 -34.36 34.70 19.73
N SER A 223 -35.67 34.81 19.47
CA SER A 223 -36.53 35.81 20.10
C SER A 223 -36.66 35.68 21.62
N LYS A 224 -36.46 34.47 22.18
CA LYS A 224 -36.39 34.25 23.64
C LYS A 224 -35.06 34.69 24.23
N LEU A 225 -33.97 34.54 23.46
CA LEU A 225 -32.62 34.94 23.85
C LEU A 225 -32.38 36.45 23.63
N GLY A 226 -33.11 37.08 22.71
CA GLY A 226 -32.87 38.43 22.22
C GLY A 226 -31.65 38.53 21.30
N MET A 227 -31.16 37.40 20.77
CA MET A 227 -30.04 37.24 19.83
C MET A 227 -30.16 35.87 19.14
N SER A 228 -29.40 35.62 18.08
CA SER A 228 -29.40 34.32 17.42
C SER A 228 -28.82 33.21 18.32
N VAL A 229 -29.04 31.94 17.94
CA VAL A 229 -28.48 30.79 18.69
C VAL A 229 -26.96 30.76 18.55
N MET A 230 -26.45 31.11 17.37
CA MET A 230 -25.02 31.24 17.11
C MET A 230 -24.40 32.38 17.91
N ASP A 231 -25.03 33.56 17.96
CA ASP A 231 -24.52 34.69 18.75
C ASP A 231 -24.47 34.35 20.25
N TYR A 232 -25.47 33.59 20.73
CA TYR A 232 -25.54 33.19 22.13
C TYR A 232 -24.41 32.21 22.51
N THR A 233 -24.13 31.22 21.66
CA THR A 233 -23.04 30.26 21.88
C THR A 233 -21.67 30.90 21.69
N GLN A 234 -21.47 31.74 20.68
CA GLN A 234 -20.24 32.51 20.49
C GLN A 234 -19.95 33.43 21.68
N LYS A 235 -20.97 34.08 22.24
CA LYS A 235 -20.81 34.92 23.43
C LYS A 235 -20.35 34.11 24.65
N LEU A 236 -20.83 32.88 24.80
CA LEU A 236 -20.39 31.99 25.88
C LEU A 236 -18.94 31.52 25.65
N ALA A 237 -18.58 31.18 24.41
CA ALA A 237 -17.20 30.86 24.03
C ALA A 237 -16.24 31.99 24.45
N ALA A 238 -16.59 33.23 24.09
CA ALA A 238 -15.82 34.42 24.45
C ALA A 238 -15.84 34.74 25.95
N GLN A 239 -16.91 34.40 26.68
CA GLN A 239 -17.01 34.63 28.12
C GLN A 239 -16.04 33.76 28.91
N PHE A 240 -15.84 32.51 28.49
CA PHE A 240 -15.00 31.54 29.19
C PHE A 240 -13.65 31.30 28.54
N ASP A 241 -13.41 31.86 27.34
CA ASP A 241 -12.21 31.64 26.53
C ASP A 241 -12.02 30.15 26.22
N LYS A 242 -13.10 29.54 25.72
CA LYS A 242 -13.20 28.11 25.44
C LYS A 242 -13.98 27.89 24.14
N PRO A 243 -13.54 26.96 23.27
CA PRO A 243 -14.32 26.57 22.11
C PRO A 243 -15.66 25.93 22.51
N VAL A 244 -16.67 26.09 21.66
CA VAL A 244 -17.97 25.45 21.76
C VAL A 244 -17.97 24.19 20.92
N LEU A 245 -18.50 23.10 21.49
CA LEU A 245 -18.70 21.83 20.82
C LEU A 245 -20.19 21.49 20.88
N ILE A 246 -20.84 21.23 19.75
CA ILE A 246 -22.18 20.64 19.78
C ILE A 246 -22.02 19.16 20.14
N THR A 247 -22.33 18.79 21.37
CA THR A 247 -22.15 17.40 21.87
C THR A 247 -23.29 16.47 21.49
N GLU A 248 -24.39 17.03 20.99
CA GLU A 248 -25.53 16.27 20.48
C GLU A 248 -26.46 17.15 19.61
N LEU A 249 -26.78 16.68 18.40
CA LEU A 249 -27.84 17.23 17.56
C LEU A 249 -28.37 16.16 16.60
N GLY A 250 -29.68 16.05 16.46
CA GLY A 250 -30.27 15.20 15.43
C GLY A 250 -31.66 15.67 15.04
N PHE A 251 -32.11 15.28 13.84
CA PHE A 251 -33.45 15.55 13.36
C PHE A 251 -34.13 14.27 12.90
N ARG A 252 -35.38 14.08 13.31
CA ARG A 252 -36.21 12.98 12.78
C ARG A 252 -36.71 13.29 11.38
N SER A 253 -36.86 12.27 10.53
CA SER A 253 -37.54 12.41 9.23
C SER A 253 -39.06 12.48 9.36
N VAL A 254 -39.57 13.49 10.07
CA VAL A 254 -41.00 13.76 10.26
C VAL A 254 -41.35 15.24 10.09
N GLU A 255 -42.58 15.52 9.64
CA GLU A 255 -43.13 16.87 9.65
C GLU A 255 -43.12 17.44 11.09
N GLY A 256 -42.61 18.67 11.23
CA GLY A 256 -42.52 19.38 12.50
C GLY A 256 -41.25 19.11 13.30
N ALA A 257 -40.28 18.33 12.77
CA ALA A 257 -39.01 18.10 13.44
C ALA A 257 -38.26 19.41 13.79
N GLY A 258 -38.33 20.44 12.95
CA GLY A 258 -37.76 21.77 13.25
C GLY A 258 -38.47 22.57 14.34
N ILE A 259 -39.69 22.17 14.75
CA ILE A 259 -40.47 22.80 15.82
C ILE A 259 -40.06 22.23 17.19
N ASN A 260 -39.73 20.93 17.24
CA ASN A 260 -39.30 20.24 18.46
C ASN A 260 -38.26 19.15 18.15
N PRO A 261 -36.99 19.53 17.87
CA PRO A 261 -35.98 18.58 17.39
C PRO A 261 -35.67 17.41 18.34
N GLY A 262 -35.82 17.62 19.65
CA GLY A 262 -35.58 16.57 20.67
C GLY A 262 -36.77 15.64 20.95
N ASP A 263 -37.87 15.72 20.20
CA ASP A 263 -39.06 14.88 20.43
C ASP A 263 -38.98 13.53 19.72
N TYR A 264 -38.44 12.55 20.44
CA TYR A 264 -38.34 11.17 20.01
C TYR A 264 -39.68 10.39 19.99
N SER A 265 -40.79 10.99 20.46
CA SER A 265 -42.04 10.26 20.73
C SER A 265 -43.26 10.69 19.92
N SER A 266 -43.17 11.81 19.20
CA SER A 266 -44.30 12.36 18.44
C SER A 266 -44.72 11.47 17.25
N ALA A 267 -46.04 11.32 17.07
CA ALA A 267 -46.67 10.58 15.97
C ALA A 267 -46.95 11.51 14.78
N ALA A 268 -45.90 12.13 14.23
CA ALA A 268 -45.97 12.99 13.05
C ALA A 268 -45.81 12.19 11.75
N ALA A 269 -46.24 12.76 10.62
CA ALA A 269 -46.10 12.13 9.31
C ALA A 269 -44.62 12.09 8.88
N PRO A 270 -44.13 11.01 8.26
CA PRO A 270 -42.76 10.96 7.76
C PRO A 270 -42.49 12.02 6.67
N SER A 271 -41.32 12.64 6.69
CA SER A 271 -40.79 13.55 5.67
C SER A 271 -39.27 13.56 5.71
N VAL A 272 -38.65 12.92 4.73
CA VAL A 272 -37.19 12.89 4.55
C VAL A 272 -36.65 14.26 4.09
N GLU A 273 -37.46 15.02 3.36
CA GLU A 273 -37.13 16.38 2.91
C GLU A 273 -37.04 17.36 4.08
N THR A 274 -37.88 17.17 5.11
CA THR A 274 -37.79 17.97 6.35
C THR A 274 -36.47 17.73 7.05
N GLN A 275 -36.01 16.48 7.15
CA GLN A 275 -34.72 16.13 7.75
C GLN A 275 -33.55 16.72 6.95
N ALA A 276 -33.57 16.56 5.62
CA ALA A 276 -32.56 17.10 4.72
C ALA A 276 -32.44 18.62 4.83
N ALA A 277 -33.57 19.35 4.79
CA ALA A 277 -33.59 20.81 4.93
C ALA A 277 -33.03 21.29 6.29
N LEU A 278 -33.26 20.53 7.36
CA LEU A 278 -32.76 20.87 8.69
C LEU A 278 -31.25 20.69 8.81
N TYR A 279 -30.69 19.60 8.27
CA TYR A 279 -29.24 19.40 8.21
C TYR A 279 -28.56 20.39 7.27
N GLU A 280 -29.12 20.65 6.08
CA GLU A 280 -28.59 21.66 5.15
C GLU A 280 -28.55 23.05 5.80
N GLY A 281 -29.61 23.44 6.52
CA GLY A 281 -29.65 24.69 7.25
C GLY A 281 -28.69 24.76 8.44
N PHE A 282 -28.48 23.65 9.15
CA PHE A 282 -27.48 23.55 10.23
C PHE A 282 -26.07 23.76 9.68
N PHE A 283 -25.66 22.97 8.69
CA PHE A 283 -24.30 23.08 8.14
C PHE A 283 -24.06 24.46 7.54
N LYS A 284 -25.01 25.02 6.78
CA LYS A 284 -24.90 26.39 6.27
C LYS A 284 -24.70 27.43 7.36
N ALA A 285 -25.38 27.30 8.50
CA ALA A 285 -25.25 28.25 9.60
C ALA A 285 -23.88 28.12 10.27
N TRP A 286 -23.50 26.91 10.66
CA TRP A 286 -22.28 26.67 11.42
C TRP A 286 -21.00 26.73 10.58
N ALA A 287 -21.09 26.69 9.25
CA ALA A 287 -20.00 27.05 8.32
C ALA A 287 -19.46 28.46 8.54
N GLU A 288 -20.32 29.37 9.00
CA GLU A 288 -19.96 30.77 9.27
C GLU A 288 -19.30 30.93 10.64
N ALA A 289 -19.17 29.86 11.43
CA ALA A 289 -18.45 29.88 12.69
C ALA A 289 -16.93 29.87 12.43
N GLY A 290 -16.20 30.77 13.10
CA GLY A 290 -14.73 30.75 13.11
C GLY A 290 -14.20 29.82 14.22
N ASP A 291 -12.93 30.00 14.59
CA ASP A 291 -12.15 29.18 15.54
C ASP A 291 -12.77 28.98 16.94
N TRP A 292 -13.87 29.67 17.27
CA TRP A 292 -14.60 29.47 18.52
C TRP A 292 -15.50 28.23 18.50
N PHE A 293 -15.68 27.60 17.34
CA PHE A 293 -16.49 26.39 17.17
C PHE A 293 -15.61 25.19 16.82
N ALA A 294 -15.67 24.15 17.65
CA ALA A 294 -14.88 22.94 17.52
C ALA A 294 -15.60 21.81 16.77
N GLY A 295 -16.86 22.01 16.35
CA GLY A 295 -17.61 21.02 15.60
C GLY A 295 -18.80 20.40 16.32
N SER A 296 -19.24 19.23 15.88
CA SER A 296 -20.49 18.62 16.31
C SER A 296 -20.47 17.11 16.35
N PHE A 297 -21.17 16.52 17.33
CA PHE A 297 -21.54 15.11 17.38
C PHE A 297 -23.04 14.96 17.06
N LEU A 298 -23.37 14.41 15.89
CA LEU A 298 -24.77 14.20 15.47
C LEU A 298 -25.38 12.96 16.13
N TRP A 299 -26.70 12.92 16.26
CA TRP A 299 -27.44 11.84 16.91
C TRP A 299 -28.38 11.15 15.90
N GLY A 300 -28.36 9.81 15.88
CA GLY A 300 -29.33 9.03 15.09
C GLY A 300 -28.83 7.71 14.49
N TRP A 301 -27.54 7.40 14.59
CA TRP A 301 -26.88 6.24 13.95
C TRP A 301 -26.96 4.93 14.75
N ASN A 302 -28.09 4.68 15.42
CA ASN A 302 -28.24 3.44 16.18
C ASN A 302 -28.83 2.32 15.31
N THR A 303 -28.28 1.12 15.52
CA THR A 303 -28.47 -0.23 14.97
C THR A 303 -29.88 -0.75 14.61
N ALA A 304 -30.95 0.03 14.80
CA ALA A 304 -32.32 -0.36 14.47
C ALA A 304 -33.09 0.75 13.74
N GLN A 305 -32.39 1.73 13.17
CA GLN A 305 -32.95 2.95 12.60
C GLN A 305 -32.42 3.19 11.18
N GLY A 306 -33.29 3.72 10.34
CA GLY A 306 -33.24 3.75 8.87
C GLY A 306 -34.66 3.79 8.27
N GLN A 307 -35.69 3.84 9.13
CA GLN A 307 -37.08 3.95 8.72
C GLN A 307 -37.48 5.40 8.48
N ASP A 308 -38.42 5.61 7.58
CA ASP A 308 -39.13 6.87 7.41
C ASP A 308 -39.88 7.26 8.70
N ASN A 309 -39.23 8.03 9.60
CA ASN A 309 -39.72 8.78 10.76
C ASN A 309 -38.73 8.83 11.94
N ASP A 310 -37.56 8.20 11.85
CA ASP A 310 -36.56 8.16 12.92
C ASP A 310 -35.44 9.19 12.72
N TYR A 311 -34.45 9.20 13.63
CA TYR A 311 -33.31 10.13 13.60
C TYR A 311 -32.22 9.74 12.61
N SER A 312 -32.13 8.46 12.24
CA SER A 312 -31.13 7.98 11.29
C SER A 312 -31.34 8.67 9.94
N PRO A 313 -30.29 9.22 9.32
CA PRO A 313 -30.35 9.72 7.96
C PRO A 313 -30.02 8.63 6.93
N GLU A 314 -29.60 7.43 7.35
CA GLU A 314 -29.26 6.31 6.46
C GLU A 314 -30.39 6.04 5.46
N GLY A 315 -30.02 5.94 4.18
CA GLY A 315 -30.96 5.77 3.06
C GLY A 315 -31.83 6.99 2.74
N LYS A 316 -31.56 8.17 3.30
CA LYS A 316 -32.32 9.42 3.10
C LYS A 316 -31.41 10.53 2.56
N PRO A 317 -31.96 11.58 1.91
CA PRO A 317 -31.13 12.68 1.38
C PRO A 317 -30.33 13.46 2.44
N ALA A 318 -30.68 13.31 3.71
CA ALA A 318 -29.89 13.87 4.81
C ALA A 318 -28.51 13.19 4.95
N TYR A 319 -28.37 11.94 4.52
CA TYR A 319 -27.11 11.20 4.53
C TYR A 319 -26.05 11.90 3.69
N ASP A 320 -26.35 12.12 2.40
CA ASP A 320 -25.44 12.78 1.45
C ASP A 320 -25.08 14.21 1.88
N ILE A 321 -26.03 14.92 2.50
CA ILE A 321 -25.80 16.28 3.03
C ILE A 321 -24.80 16.26 4.19
N ILE A 322 -24.91 15.28 5.09
CA ILE A 322 -23.99 15.12 6.20
C ILE A 322 -22.62 14.67 5.68
N ALA A 323 -22.59 13.66 4.80
CA ALA A 323 -21.38 13.13 4.20
C ALA A 323 -20.57 14.22 3.46
N SER A 324 -21.25 15.02 2.63
CA SER A 324 -20.61 16.15 1.95
C SER A 324 -20.14 17.24 2.91
N ALA A 325 -20.93 17.55 3.94
CA ALA A 325 -20.53 18.56 4.92
C ALA A 325 -19.33 18.14 5.77
N PHE A 326 -19.11 16.84 5.96
CA PHE A 326 -17.97 16.28 6.66
C PHE A 326 -16.73 16.13 5.74
N ALA A 327 -16.89 15.69 4.49
CA ALA A 327 -15.79 15.56 3.51
C ALA A 327 -15.05 16.88 3.23
N ASP A 328 -15.78 17.98 3.05
CA ASP A 328 -15.21 19.23 2.53
C ASP A 328 -14.40 20.03 3.58
N GLY A 329 -14.48 19.67 4.87
CA GLY A 329 -14.08 20.56 5.98
C GLY A 329 -14.81 21.92 6.03
N ARG A 330 -15.72 22.21 5.06
CA ARG A 330 -16.61 23.39 4.92
C ARG A 330 -17.79 23.07 3.98
N PRO A 331 -19.06 23.39 4.29
CA PRO A 331 -20.20 22.87 3.52
C PRO A 331 -20.51 23.57 2.18
N LEU A 332 -20.85 22.74 1.18
CA LEU A 332 -21.70 22.93 -0.02
C LEU A 332 -21.85 24.36 -0.57
N ALA A 333 -20.93 24.75 -1.44
CA ALA A 333 -21.11 25.85 -2.39
C ALA A 333 -21.84 25.36 -3.66
N GLY A 334 -23.17 25.30 -3.57
CA GLY A 334 -24.15 25.17 -4.66
C GLY A 334 -23.69 24.71 -6.06
N ALA A 335 -23.82 23.41 -6.34
CA ALA A 335 -23.99 22.88 -7.69
C ALA A 335 -25.14 21.86 -7.70
N ARG A 336 -26.00 21.92 -8.72
CA ARG A 336 -27.05 20.91 -8.98
C ARG A 336 -26.51 19.92 -10.03
N PRO A 337 -26.68 18.61 -9.89
CA PRO A 337 -26.40 17.66 -10.96
C PRO A 337 -27.52 17.67 -12.00
N ASP A 338 -27.15 17.72 -13.28
CA ASP A 338 -28.03 17.57 -14.44
C ASP A 338 -27.75 16.18 -15.06
N TYR A 339 -28.80 15.36 -15.21
CA TYR A 339 -28.71 14.00 -15.77
C TYR A 339 -29.00 14.02 -17.29
N GLY A 340 -28.19 13.32 -18.10
CA GLY A 340 -28.59 13.02 -19.49
C GLY A 340 -27.58 12.37 -20.45
N THR A 341 -27.57 11.02 -20.46
CA THR A 341 -27.66 10.06 -21.61
C THR A 341 -26.71 10.06 -22.84
N GLU A 342 -26.23 8.82 -23.10
CA GLU A 342 -26.08 8.06 -24.38
C GLU A 342 -24.74 8.06 -25.18
N THR A 343 -24.03 6.91 -25.06
CA THR A 343 -23.50 5.96 -26.08
C THR A 343 -22.93 6.46 -27.42
N ASP A 344 -21.73 5.98 -27.79
CA ASP A 344 -21.49 5.18 -29.01
C ASP A 344 -20.07 4.58 -29.08
N ALA A 345 -19.98 3.35 -29.61
CA ALA A 345 -18.79 2.53 -29.78
C ALA A 345 -17.99 2.83 -31.06
N LEU A 346 -16.67 2.57 -31.07
CA LEU A 346 -15.86 2.35 -32.29
C LEU A 346 -14.77 1.29 -32.06
N ALA A 347 -14.49 0.49 -33.10
CA ALA A 347 -13.51 -0.59 -33.16
C ALA A 347 -12.39 -0.26 -34.17
N SER A 348 -11.14 -0.67 -33.94
CA SER A 348 -10.12 -0.91 -35.01
C SER A 348 -8.81 -1.61 -34.54
N ASP A 349 -8.47 -2.69 -35.26
CA ASP A 349 -7.14 -3.27 -35.62
C ASP A 349 -6.05 -3.51 -34.55
N ASP A 350 -6.07 -4.67 -33.87
CA ASP A 350 -5.01 -5.11 -32.93
C ASP A 350 -3.77 -5.72 -33.63
N ALA A 351 -2.57 -5.28 -33.25
CA ALA A 351 -1.29 -5.91 -33.57
C ALA A 351 -0.94 -7.04 -32.57
N THR A 352 -0.20 -8.05 -33.01
CA THR A 352 0.24 -9.18 -32.15
C THR A 352 1.76 -9.32 -32.16
N LEU A 353 2.36 -9.36 -30.98
CA LEU A 353 3.78 -9.61 -30.72
C LEU A 353 3.93 -11.01 -30.12
N ILE A 354 4.88 -11.82 -30.59
CA ILE A 354 5.17 -13.15 -30.07
C ILE A 354 6.66 -13.23 -29.77
N ILE A 355 7.03 -13.54 -28.53
CA ILE A 355 8.41 -13.62 -28.07
C ILE A 355 8.73 -15.05 -27.67
N ARG A 356 9.83 -15.60 -28.18
CA ARG A 356 10.33 -16.91 -27.76
C ARG A 356 11.54 -16.76 -26.86
N ALA A 357 11.37 -17.03 -25.56
CA ALA A 357 12.41 -16.77 -24.54
C ALA A 357 12.65 -17.96 -23.60
N SER A 358 13.80 -17.95 -22.93
CA SER A 358 14.21 -18.87 -21.87
C SER A 358 15.08 -18.13 -20.84
N GLY A 359 15.18 -18.62 -19.61
CA GLY A 359 15.85 -17.90 -18.52
C GLY A 359 16.50 -18.85 -17.53
N ARG A 360 17.48 -18.32 -16.78
CA ARG A 360 18.06 -18.99 -15.62
C ARG A 360 18.22 -17.98 -14.50
N ALA A 361 17.77 -18.33 -13.30
CA ALA A 361 18.03 -17.56 -12.10
C ALA A 361 18.36 -18.44 -10.89
N PRO A 362 19.04 -17.91 -9.86
CA PRO A 362 19.09 -18.51 -8.53
C PRO A 362 17.68 -18.66 -7.94
N VAL A 363 17.52 -19.54 -6.94
CA VAL A 363 16.24 -19.70 -6.21
C VAL A 363 15.91 -18.38 -5.50
N GLY A 364 14.68 -17.89 -5.66
CA GLY A 364 14.19 -16.65 -5.04
C GLY A 364 14.45 -15.37 -5.85
N HIS A 365 14.70 -15.46 -7.16
CA HIS A 365 14.80 -14.30 -8.05
C HIS A 365 14.30 -14.65 -9.45
N THR A 366 13.46 -13.81 -10.04
CA THR A 366 12.97 -13.99 -11.42
C THR A 366 13.50 -12.86 -12.31
N PRO A 367 14.12 -13.16 -13.47
CA PRO A 367 14.50 -12.13 -14.41
C PRO A 367 13.27 -11.77 -15.25
N VAL A 368 12.97 -10.47 -15.32
CA VAL A 368 11.77 -9.91 -15.95
C VAL A 368 12.13 -9.26 -17.28
N MET A 369 11.28 -9.42 -18.28
CA MET A 369 11.39 -8.74 -19.57
C MET A 369 10.21 -7.81 -19.76
N LEU A 370 10.39 -6.49 -19.68
CA LEU A 370 9.31 -5.53 -19.90
C LEU A 370 9.14 -5.27 -21.39
N VAL A 371 7.91 -5.17 -21.86
CA VAL A 371 7.56 -4.73 -23.21
C VAL A 371 6.93 -3.36 -23.08
N THR A 372 7.50 -2.38 -23.77
CA THR A 372 6.94 -1.03 -23.81
C THR A 372 6.52 -0.66 -25.22
N VAL A 373 5.64 0.33 -25.32
CA VAL A 373 5.33 1.06 -26.53
C VAL A 373 5.52 2.54 -26.23
N ASP A 374 6.41 3.21 -26.97
CA ASP A 374 6.70 4.64 -26.75
C ASP A 374 7.14 4.99 -25.31
N GLY A 375 7.84 4.06 -24.65
CA GLY A 375 8.30 4.25 -23.26
C GLY A 375 7.26 3.88 -22.20
N VAL A 376 6.00 3.62 -22.58
CA VAL A 376 4.94 3.11 -21.69
C VAL A 376 5.01 1.59 -21.62
N VAL A 377 5.13 1.00 -20.43
CA VAL A 377 5.07 -0.46 -20.27
C VAL A 377 3.67 -0.95 -20.63
N VAL A 378 3.59 -1.84 -21.62
CA VAL A 378 2.32 -2.43 -22.09
C VAL A 378 2.17 -3.89 -21.68
N ASP A 379 3.25 -4.55 -21.28
CA ASP A 379 3.25 -5.92 -20.78
C ASP A 379 4.61 -6.24 -20.11
N SER A 380 4.68 -7.33 -19.33
CA SER A 380 5.93 -7.87 -18.79
C SER A 380 5.98 -9.40 -18.95
N ILE A 381 7.17 -9.98 -19.14
CA ILE A 381 7.37 -11.41 -19.28
C ILE A 381 8.34 -11.90 -18.21
N GLU A 382 7.79 -12.68 -17.30
CA GLU A 382 8.55 -13.46 -16.34
C GLU A 382 8.99 -14.81 -16.92
N VAL A 383 10.27 -15.16 -16.75
CA VAL A 383 10.76 -16.50 -17.11
C VAL A 383 11.11 -17.30 -15.86
N THR A 384 10.11 -18.05 -15.39
CA THR A 384 10.14 -18.92 -14.20
C THR A 384 11.40 -19.77 -14.07
N ALA A 385 11.86 -19.91 -12.82
CA ALA A 385 13.04 -20.64 -12.44
C ALA A 385 12.96 -22.12 -12.84
N GLN A 386 13.99 -22.60 -13.57
CA GLN A 386 14.27 -24.00 -13.99
C GLN A 386 13.97 -24.44 -15.44
N ARG A 387 13.80 -23.55 -16.42
CA ARG A 387 13.90 -23.99 -17.84
C ARG A 387 15.35 -24.23 -18.26
N LEU A 388 15.79 -25.49 -18.21
CA LEU A 388 17.12 -25.88 -18.66
C LEU A 388 17.24 -25.88 -20.20
N ASN A 389 18.39 -25.41 -20.68
CA ASN A 389 19.00 -25.55 -22.01
C ASN A 389 18.11 -26.22 -23.09
N GLY A 390 17.44 -25.41 -23.91
CA GLY A 390 16.64 -25.85 -25.07
C GLY A 390 15.12 -25.92 -24.86
N GLN A 391 14.62 -25.59 -23.67
CA GLN A 391 13.20 -25.35 -23.41
C GLN A 391 12.90 -23.85 -23.48
N PHE A 392 12.11 -23.44 -24.48
CA PHE A 392 11.69 -22.06 -24.69
C PHE A 392 10.18 -21.94 -24.47
N GLY A 393 9.75 -20.86 -23.83
CA GLY A 393 8.35 -20.41 -23.85
C GLY A 393 8.11 -19.52 -25.06
N GLU A 394 6.93 -19.61 -25.66
CA GLU A 394 6.43 -18.61 -26.61
C GLU A 394 5.35 -17.82 -25.88
N TYR A 395 5.52 -16.51 -25.82
CA TYR A 395 4.67 -15.55 -25.13
C TYR A 395 4.02 -14.67 -26.19
N ALA A 396 2.71 -14.55 -26.18
CA ALA A 396 1.97 -13.79 -27.19
C ALA A 396 1.26 -12.60 -26.53
N ILE A 397 1.54 -11.41 -27.03
CA ILE A 397 1.13 -10.12 -26.49
C ILE A 397 0.25 -9.43 -27.52
N ALA A 398 -0.93 -8.98 -27.10
CA ALA A 398 -1.83 -8.20 -27.93
C ALA A 398 -1.55 -6.71 -27.71
N LEU A 399 -1.05 -6.03 -28.73
CA LEU A 399 -0.53 -4.66 -28.62
C LEU A 399 -1.56 -3.58 -29.00
N GLY A 400 -2.81 -3.92 -29.32
CA GLY A 400 -3.75 -2.93 -29.88
C GLY A 400 -3.25 -2.29 -31.19
N ALA A 401 -3.83 -1.16 -31.61
CA ALA A 401 -3.51 -0.48 -32.87
C ALA A 401 -2.20 0.33 -32.80
N VAL A 402 -1.06 -0.37 -32.74
CA VAL A 402 0.26 0.25 -32.50
C VAL A 402 1.20 0.07 -33.70
N ASP A 403 2.06 1.07 -33.95
CA ASP A 403 3.15 1.00 -34.92
C ASP A 403 4.27 0.09 -34.37
N PRO A 404 4.61 -1.04 -35.03
CA PRO A 404 5.68 -1.94 -34.59
C PRO A 404 7.04 -1.26 -34.37
N ALA A 405 7.30 -0.10 -34.99
CA ALA A 405 8.52 0.67 -34.82
C ALA A 405 8.64 1.38 -33.46
N ARG A 406 7.60 1.33 -32.63
CA ARG A 406 7.51 2.01 -31.33
C ARG A 406 7.57 1.05 -30.15
N VAL A 407 7.76 -0.25 -30.40
CA VAL A 407 7.85 -1.30 -29.36
C VAL A 407 9.30 -1.38 -28.84
N GLN A 408 9.52 -1.27 -27.53
CA GLN A 408 10.82 -1.50 -26.89
C GLN A 408 10.74 -2.70 -25.94
N ILE A 409 11.89 -3.36 -25.67
CA ILE A 409 11.94 -4.46 -24.70
C ILE A 409 13.07 -4.22 -23.72
N TYR A 410 12.76 -4.20 -22.44
CA TYR A 410 13.72 -4.03 -21.35
C TYR A 410 13.96 -5.36 -20.67
N PHE A 411 15.18 -5.56 -20.18
CA PHE A 411 15.52 -6.71 -19.37
C PHE A 411 15.87 -6.23 -17.98
N ASP A 412 15.07 -6.62 -17.00
CA ASP A 412 15.44 -6.50 -15.61
C ASP A 412 16.04 -7.81 -15.11
N ASN A 413 17.22 -7.69 -14.51
CA ASN A 413 18.00 -8.83 -14.07
C ASN A 413 18.66 -8.48 -12.73
N PRO A 414 17.92 -8.64 -11.62
CA PRO A 414 18.26 -8.01 -10.35
C PRO A 414 19.50 -8.61 -9.65
N VAL A 415 20.03 -9.75 -10.12
CA VAL A 415 21.16 -10.45 -9.44
C VAL A 415 22.29 -10.97 -10.35
N PRO A 416 23.54 -11.04 -9.85
CA PRO A 416 24.65 -11.64 -10.58
C PRO A 416 24.49 -13.16 -10.80
N ASN A 417 24.55 -13.61 -12.08
CA ASN A 417 24.41 -15.00 -12.57
C ASN A 417 22.99 -15.46 -12.95
N SER A 418 21.98 -14.61 -12.86
CA SER A 418 20.75 -14.79 -13.62
C SER A 418 20.92 -14.31 -15.07
N GLY A 419 20.09 -14.78 -15.99
CA GLY A 419 20.12 -14.34 -17.37
C GLY A 419 18.94 -14.83 -18.19
N LEU A 420 18.43 -13.93 -19.04
CA LEU A 420 17.40 -14.18 -20.05
C LEU A 420 18.05 -14.42 -21.42
N TYR A 421 17.42 -15.27 -22.21
CA TYR A 421 17.80 -15.58 -23.58
C TYR A 421 16.56 -15.54 -24.46
N VAL A 422 16.58 -14.67 -25.47
CA VAL A 422 15.57 -14.60 -26.52
C VAL A 422 16.07 -15.36 -27.74
N ASP A 423 15.24 -16.24 -28.30
CA ASP A 423 15.55 -16.99 -29.53
C ASP A 423 15.12 -16.19 -30.77
N TRP A 424 13.88 -15.73 -30.77
CA TRP A 424 13.33 -14.85 -31.80
C TRP A 424 12.10 -14.10 -31.28
N ILE A 425 11.76 -13.04 -31.99
CA ILE A 425 10.57 -12.21 -31.78
C ILE A 425 9.79 -12.18 -33.08
N GLU A 426 8.46 -12.23 -33.05
CA GLU A 426 7.59 -12.18 -34.21
C GLU A 426 6.52 -11.11 -34.03
N ILE A 427 6.47 -10.11 -34.92
CA ILE A 427 5.47 -9.03 -34.86
C ILE A 427 4.60 -9.12 -36.11
N ASN A 428 3.28 -9.22 -35.91
CA ASN A 428 2.30 -9.33 -36.99
C ASN A 428 2.63 -10.41 -38.04
N GLY A 429 3.22 -11.52 -37.58
CA GLY A 429 3.61 -12.66 -38.41
C GLY A 429 5.00 -12.54 -39.09
N VAL A 430 5.79 -11.52 -38.77
CA VAL A 430 7.17 -11.33 -39.26
C VAL A 430 8.16 -11.62 -38.15
N ARG A 431 9.03 -12.62 -38.35
CA ARG A 431 9.96 -13.13 -37.34
C ARG A 431 11.38 -12.58 -37.49
N TYR A 432 11.93 -12.09 -36.39
CA TYR A 432 13.28 -11.54 -36.21
C TYR A 432 14.06 -12.43 -35.23
N GLN A 433 15.26 -12.88 -35.59
CA GLN A 433 16.10 -13.67 -34.68
C GLN A 433 16.94 -12.77 -33.78
N ALA A 434 17.23 -13.21 -32.55
CA ALA A 434 17.94 -12.39 -31.56
C ALA A 434 19.32 -11.89 -32.02
N GLU A 435 19.98 -12.61 -32.93
CA GLU A 435 21.27 -12.22 -33.53
C GLU A 435 21.18 -10.96 -34.42
N ALA A 436 19.97 -10.57 -34.85
CA ALA A 436 19.73 -9.36 -35.63
C ALA A 436 19.75 -8.06 -34.81
N PHE A 437 19.84 -8.16 -33.48
CA PHE A 437 19.75 -7.03 -32.54
C PHE A 437 21.07 -6.72 -31.82
N GLY A 438 22.20 -7.21 -32.35
CA GLY A 438 23.53 -6.92 -31.77
C GLY A 438 23.82 -7.62 -30.44
N VAL A 439 23.02 -8.60 -30.05
CA VAL A 439 23.24 -9.40 -28.84
C VAL A 439 24.40 -10.37 -29.06
N ASP A 440 25.43 -10.28 -28.23
CA ASP A 440 26.68 -11.03 -28.33
C ASP A 440 26.46 -12.55 -28.09
N ASN A 441 26.08 -13.28 -29.15
CA ASN A 441 25.86 -14.73 -29.07
C ASN A 441 27.21 -15.48 -29.17
N ASN A 442 27.82 -15.83 -28.04
CA ASN A 442 28.83 -16.88 -28.02
C ASN A 442 28.96 -17.62 -26.69
N ALA A 443 27.96 -18.46 -26.40
CA ALA A 443 28.23 -19.71 -25.67
C ALA A 443 27.41 -20.87 -26.24
N ASN A 444 28.04 -21.63 -27.15
CA ASN A 444 27.63 -22.98 -27.51
C ASN A 444 27.59 -23.86 -26.24
N PRO A 445 26.47 -24.51 -25.88
CA PRO A 445 26.24 -25.03 -24.54
C PRO A 445 26.92 -26.37 -24.33
N THR A 446 28.06 -26.41 -23.63
CA THR A 446 28.61 -27.70 -23.19
C THR A 446 29.15 -27.82 -21.77
N THR A 447 29.34 -26.77 -20.97
CA THR A 447 29.65 -26.96 -19.53
C THR A 447 29.30 -25.73 -18.69
N PHE A 448 28.12 -25.75 -18.05
CA PHE A 448 27.90 -24.98 -16.83
C PHE A 448 28.58 -25.70 -15.66
N ASN A 449 29.91 -25.61 -15.57
CA ASN A 449 30.57 -25.85 -14.30
C ASN A 449 31.95 -25.18 -14.22
N SER A 450 32.26 -24.72 -13.00
CA SER A 450 33.50 -24.16 -12.46
C SER A 450 33.83 -22.69 -12.77
N ALA A 451 33.54 -21.87 -11.76
CA ALA A 451 34.31 -20.74 -11.25
C ALA A 451 34.76 -19.65 -12.26
N GLY A 452 34.05 -18.52 -12.21
CA GLY A 452 34.57 -17.22 -12.65
C GLY A 452 33.86 -16.66 -13.87
N ILE A 453 32.59 -16.27 -13.72
CA ILE A 453 31.95 -15.30 -14.61
C ILE A 453 31.16 -14.36 -13.71
N ALA A 454 31.63 -13.12 -13.58
CA ALA A 454 30.78 -12.02 -13.14
C ALA A 454 30.16 -11.40 -14.41
N THR A 455 28.91 -10.94 -14.28
CA THR A 455 28.08 -10.23 -15.29
C THR A 455 27.67 -11.02 -16.54
N LEU A 456 26.52 -11.71 -16.46
CA LEU A 456 25.51 -11.73 -17.50
C LEU A 456 24.43 -10.71 -17.08
N PHE A 457 24.13 -9.76 -17.97
CA PHE A 457 23.20 -8.63 -17.88
C PHE A 457 22.97 -8.03 -16.48
N THR A 458 23.58 -6.88 -16.22
CA THR A 458 23.09 -5.93 -15.20
C THR A 458 22.27 -4.88 -15.94
N THR A 459 20.98 -4.75 -15.62
CA THR A 459 20.03 -3.68 -15.99
C THR A 459 20.36 -2.84 -17.24
N GLY A 460 19.53 -2.97 -18.29
CA GLY A 460 19.64 -2.13 -19.48
C GLY A 460 18.44 -2.26 -20.42
N SER A 461 18.16 -1.17 -21.15
CA SER A 461 17.19 -1.12 -22.26
C SER A 461 17.75 -1.77 -23.52
N LEU A 462 16.92 -2.51 -24.25
CA LEU A 462 17.14 -2.84 -25.65
C LEU A 462 16.15 -2.01 -26.50
N ASP A 463 16.57 -0.80 -26.89
CA ASP A 463 15.78 0.04 -27.78
C ASP A 463 15.78 -0.50 -29.21
N PHE A 464 14.59 -0.85 -29.72
CA PHE A 464 14.42 -1.17 -31.14
C PHE A 464 14.17 0.11 -31.93
N ASP A 465 15.22 0.68 -32.52
CA ASP A 465 15.04 1.66 -33.59
C ASP A 465 14.87 0.94 -34.94
N LEU A 466 13.64 0.53 -35.26
CA LEU A 466 13.28 -0.01 -36.57
C LEU A 466 13.24 1.05 -37.68
N LYS A 467 13.56 2.32 -37.39
CA LYS A 467 13.57 3.42 -38.36
C LYS A 467 14.92 3.57 -39.06
N TYR A 468 16.01 3.06 -38.48
CA TYR A 468 17.36 3.07 -39.08
C TYR A 468 18.04 1.70 -39.20
N GLY A 469 17.45 0.61 -38.69
CA GLY A 469 17.91 -0.76 -38.93
C GLY A 469 17.59 -1.25 -40.35
N VAL A 470 18.63 -1.49 -41.16
CA VAL A 470 18.51 -1.89 -42.57
C VAL A 470 17.62 -3.13 -42.75
N HIS A 471 16.55 -2.95 -43.52
CA HIS A 471 15.86 -4.01 -44.22
C HIS A 471 16.89 -4.75 -45.13
N ASP A 472 17.23 -5.99 -44.79
CA ASP A 472 18.21 -6.88 -45.45
C ASP A 472 19.70 -6.46 -45.38
N GLY A 473 20.41 -6.87 -44.31
CA GLY A 473 21.89 -6.85 -44.30
C GLY A 473 22.51 -7.67 -43.17
N GLN A 474 22.87 -8.94 -43.43
CA GLN A 474 23.62 -9.77 -42.49
C GLN A 474 25.05 -9.23 -42.33
N TYR A 475 25.48 -8.87 -41.11
CA TYR A 475 26.89 -8.62 -40.83
C TYR A 475 27.74 -9.82 -41.26
N VAL A 476 28.87 -9.59 -41.92
CA VAL A 476 29.85 -10.65 -42.15
C VAL A 476 30.67 -10.82 -40.87
N SER A 477 30.34 -11.84 -40.07
CA SER A 477 31.01 -12.09 -38.79
C SER A 477 32.24 -13.00 -38.93
N GLN A 478 33.39 -12.59 -38.39
CA GLN A 478 34.63 -13.38 -38.42
C GLN A 478 35.43 -13.27 -37.11
N THR A 479 35.82 -14.42 -36.53
CA THR A 479 36.79 -14.47 -35.42
C THR A 479 38.19 -14.83 -35.91
N ILE A 480 39.20 -14.01 -35.61
CA ILE A 480 40.61 -14.24 -35.94
C ILE A 480 41.34 -14.84 -34.73
N LYS A 481 41.63 -16.14 -34.80
CA LYS A 481 42.21 -16.92 -33.68
C LYS A 481 43.73 -17.04 -33.69
N THR A 482 44.39 -16.66 -34.79
CA THR A 482 45.84 -16.70 -34.96
C THR A 482 46.31 -15.47 -35.72
N PRO A 483 47.52 -14.94 -35.45
CA PRO A 483 48.03 -13.75 -36.12
C PRO A 483 47.92 -13.84 -37.65
N GLY A 484 47.34 -12.83 -38.28
CA GLY A 484 47.10 -12.81 -39.73
C GLY A 484 46.63 -11.45 -40.23
N THR A 485 46.26 -11.41 -41.51
CA THR A 485 45.61 -10.24 -42.13
C THR A 485 44.18 -10.60 -42.50
N TYR A 486 43.21 -9.85 -41.98
CA TYR A 486 41.81 -9.89 -42.39
C TYR A 486 41.53 -8.70 -43.32
N VAL A 487 40.79 -8.96 -44.39
CA VAL A 487 40.22 -7.93 -45.26
C VAL A 487 38.73 -8.27 -45.38
N GLY A 488 37.89 -7.38 -44.86
CA GLY A 488 36.44 -7.46 -44.86
C GLY A 488 35.83 -7.09 -46.20
N THR A 489 34.57 -6.70 -46.16
CA THR A 489 33.75 -6.31 -47.30
C THR A 489 33.40 -4.84 -47.24
N ASP A 490 32.99 -4.23 -48.35
CA ASP A 490 32.54 -2.82 -48.35
C ASP A 490 31.13 -2.63 -47.72
N GLY A 491 30.71 -3.52 -46.82
CA GLY A 491 29.45 -3.45 -46.08
C GLY A 491 29.66 -4.02 -44.68
N ASN A 492 28.67 -3.92 -43.80
CA ASN A 492 28.90 -4.05 -42.37
C ASN A 492 29.57 -5.40 -41.95
N ASP A 493 30.75 -5.31 -41.37
CA ASP A 493 31.58 -6.41 -40.88
C ASP A 493 31.59 -6.43 -39.34
N HIS A 494 31.61 -7.63 -38.74
CA HIS A 494 31.87 -7.79 -37.30
C HIS A 494 33.08 -8.70 -37.09
N VAL A 495 34.19 -8.12 -36.62
CA VAL A 495 35.48 -8.81 -36.50
C VAL A 495 35.93 -8.90 -35.05
N THR A 496 36.07 -10.12 -34.53
CA THR A 496 36.65 -10.38 -33.20
C THR A 496 38.10 -10.86 -33.30
N LEU A 497 39.03 -10.18 -32.64
CA LEU A 497 40.46 -10.53 -32.62
C LEU A 497 40.87 -11.21 -31.31
N LEU A 498 41.33 -12.46 -31.41
CA LEU A 498 41.91 -13.20 -30.29
C LEU A 498 43.45 -13.29 -30.36
N ALA A 499 44.06 -12.69 -31.38
CA ALA A 499 45.50 -12.61 -31.57
C ALA A 499 45.88 -11.36 -32.38
N SER A 500 47.05 -10.78 -32.09
CA SER A 500 47.65 -9.64 -32.82
C SER A 500 47.57 -9.81 -34.34
N SER A 501 46.80 -8.96 -35.00
CA SER A 501 46.47 -9.10 -36.42
C SER A 501 46.40 -7.73 -37.12
N ALA A 502 46.45 -7.73 -38.45
CA ALA A 502 46.10 -6.58 -39.27
C ALA A 502 44.69 -6.75 -39.83
N VAL A 503 43.82 -5.78 -39.67
CA VAL A 503 42.41 -5.81 -40.04
C VAL A 503 42.10 -4.60 -40.90
N ALA A 504 41.44 -4.81 -42.04
CA ALA A 504 40.80 -3.77 -42.82
C ALA A 504 39.35 -4.19 -43.07
N THR A 505 38.33 -3.45 -42.63
CA THR A 505 36.93 -3.90 -42.75
C THR A 505 36.26 -3.39 -44.01
N GLY A 506 36.21 -2.07 -44.30
CA GLY A 506 35.64 -1.62 -45.57
C GLY A 506 35.09 -0.20 -45.55
N ASP A 507 33.94 0.03 -46.19
CA ASP A 507 33.22 1.32 -46.18
C ASP A 507 31.83 1.16 -45.50
N GLY A 508 31.67 0.14 -44.64
CA GLY A 508 30.43 -0.13 -43.90
C GLY A 508 30.50 0.32 -42.46
N ASP A 509 29.37 0.32 -41.75
CA ASP A 509 29.37 0.59 -40.30
C ASP A 509 29.86 -0.68 -39.57
N ASP A 510 31.14 -0.69 -39.20
CA ASP A 510 31.88 -1.88 -38.81
C ASP A 510 32.13 -1.96 -37.29
N LEU A 511 32.11 -3.18 -36.76
CA LEU A 511 32.44 -3.46 -35.36
C LEU A 511 33.71 -4.30 -35.25
N VAL A 512 34.74 -3.78 -34.60
CA VAL A 512 35.99 -4.52 -34.34
C VAL A 512 36.25 -4.66 -32.84
N ASP A 513 36.11 -5.88 -32.32
CA ASP A 513 36.50 -6.23 -30.95
C ASP A 513 37.94 -6.74 -30.90
N ALA A 514 38.86 -5.90 -30.43
CA ALA A 514 40.26 -6.24 -30.21
C ALA A 514 40.60 -6.53 -28.74
N SER A 515 39.63 -6.54 -27.82
CA SER A 515 39.84 -6.56 -26.36
C SER A 515 40.64 -7.74 -25.81
N ARG A 516 40.77 -8.81 -26.61
CA ARG A 516 41.49 -10.06 -26.31
C ARG A 516 42.76 -10.27 -27.15
N ALA A 517 43.06 -9.38 -28.08
CA ALA A 517 44.29 -9.39 -28.86
C ALA A 517 45.45 -8.71 -28.10
N GLY A 518 46.67 -8.88 -28.63
CA GLY A 518 47.77 -7.94 -28.35
C GLY A 518 47.86 -6.90 -29.46
N SER A 519 49.01 -6.25 -29.63
CA SER A 519 49.24 -5.20 -30.66
C SER A 519 48.70 -5.57 -32.04
N SER A 520 47.77 -4.77 -32.54
CA SER A 520 47.05 -4.95 -33.80
C SER A 520 47.07 -3.68 -34.64
N PHE A 521 46.86 -3.84 -35.95
CA PHE A 521 46.67 -2.74 -36.89
C PHE A 521 45.24 -2.84 -37.40
N ILE A 522 44.40 -1.84 -37.15
CA ILE A 522 42.98 -1.87 -37.45
C ILE A 522 42.66 -0.66 -38.32
N ASP A 523 42.00 -0.92 -39.44
CA ASP A 523 41.56 0.08 -40.44
C ASP A 523 40.08 -0.20 -40.71
N THR A 524 39.15 0.60 -40.19
CA THR A 524 37.72 0.31 -40.35
C THR A 524 37.16 0.91 -41.63
N GLY A 525 37.51 2.16 -41.95
CA GLY A 525 37.33 2.78 -43.26
C GLY A 525 36.19 3.79 -43.27
N ALA A 526 35.35 3.88 -44.30
CA ALA A 526 34.22 4.82 -44.20
C ALA A 526 33.05 4.18 -43.43
N GLY A 527 32.33 4.92 -42.60
CA GLY A 527 31.26 4.35 -41.77
C GLY A 527 31.26 4.95 -40.36
N ASN A 528 30.21 4.70 -39.59
CA ASN A 528 30.22 5.00 -38.15
C ASN A 528 30.73 3.77 -37.39
N ASP A 529 32.03 3.71 -37.19
CA ASP A 529 32.69 2.49 -36.75
C ASP A 529 32.84 2.41 -35.23
N VAL A 530 32.82 1.19 -34.69
CA VAL A 530 33.06 0.94 -33.27
C VAL A 530 34.25 0.03 -33.07
N ILE A 531 35.26 0.51 -32.34
CA ILE A 531 36.47 -0.26 -32.02
C ILE A 531 36.60 -0.42 -30.52
N LEU A 532 36.71 -1.67 -30.05
CA LEU A 532 37.05 -1.98 -28.66
C LEU A 532 38.55 -2.31 -28.53
N GLY A 533 39.31 -1.41 -27.90
CA GLY A 533 40.77 -1.47 -27.83
C GLY A 533 41.35 -2.60 -26.95
N SER A 534 42.60 -2.98 -27.23
CA SER A 534 43.30 -4.09 -26.56
C SER A 534 44.31 -3.64 -25.50
N ALA A 535 45.05 -4.60 -24.94
CA ALA A 535 46.18 -4.34 -24.03
C ALA A 535 47.48 -4.00 -24.77
N GLY A 536 47.53 -4.22 -26.09
CA GLY A 536 48.71 -4.02 -26.91
C GLY A 536 48.98 -2.55 -27.20
N ASN A 537 50.06 -2.27 -27.91
CA ASN A 537 50.19 -1.00 -28.64
C ASN A 537 49.51 -1.18 -29.99
N ASP A 538 48.31 -0.66 -30.13
CA ASP A 538 47.49 -0.77 -31.34
C ASP A 538 47.67 0.47 -32.24
N VAL A 539 47.44 0.29 -33.54
CA VAL A 539 47.36 1.40 -34.50
C VAL A 539 45.99 1.34 -35.15
N LEU A 540 45.20 2.39 -34.97
CA LEU A 540 43.82 2.49 -35.39
C LEU A 540 43.69 3.57 -36.47
N THR A 541 43.04 3.21 -37.57
CA THR A 541 42.57 4.11 -38.62
C THR A 541 41.07 3.90 -38.69
N THR A 542 40.28 4.91 -38.33
CA THR A 542 38.82 4.73 -38.30
C THR A 542 38.16 5.20 -39.58
N GLY A 543 38.76 6.16 -40.27
CA GLY A 543 38.36 6.66 -41.57
C GLY A 543 37.34 7.78 -41.50
N ALA A 544 36.17 7.66 -42.13
CA ALA A 544 35.23 8.77 -42.26
C ALA A 544 33.83 8.40 -41.77
N GLY A 545 33.38 9.09 -40.72
CA GLY A 545 32.07 8.96 -40.09
C GLY A 545 32.17 9.37 -38.63
N ARG A 546 31.18 9.03 -37.81
CA ARG A 546 31.23 9.26 -36.36
C ARG A 546 31.76 8.01 -35.68
N ASP A 547 33.06 7.96 -35.41
CA ASP A 547 33.70 6.75 -34.91
C ASP A 547 33.79 6.74 -33.38
N ARG A 548 33.54 5.57 -32.77
CA ARG A 548 33.63 5.37 -31.32
C ARG A 548 34.73 4.39 -30.96
N ILE A 549 35.74 4.89 -30.25
CA ILE A 549 36.89 4.09 -29.80
C ILE A 549 36.77 3.87 -28.30
N ILE A 550 36.40 2.64 -27.92
CA ILE A 550 36.22 2.25 -26.52
C ILE A 550 37.57 1.83 -25.94
N VAL A 551 38.03 2.60 -24.96
CA VAL A 551 39.33 2.44 -24.31
C VAL A 551 39.23 1.42 -23.17
N THR A 552 40.26 0.58 -22.98
CA THR A 552 40.29 -0.43 -21.91
C THR A 552 41.52 -0.33 -21.00
N GLU A 553 41.39 -0.77 -19.74
CA GLU A 553 42.45 -0.68 -18.71
C GLU A 553 43.46 -1.82 -18.76
N LYS A 554 44.23 -1.93 -19.85
CA LYS A 554 45.15 -3.08 -19.98
C LYS A 554 46.62 -2.75 -20.32
N GLY A 555 47.02 -1.47 -20.30
CA GLY A 555 48.42 -1.04 -20.33
C GLY A 555 49.10 -1.13 -21.70
N GLY A 556 48.76 -0.20 -22.59
CA GLY A 556 49.29 -0.07 -23.96
C GLY A 556 49.55 1.38 -24.38
N PHE A 557 50.27 1.58 -25.49
CA PHE A 557 50.44 2.87 -26.17
C PHE A 557 49.76 2.80 -27.56
N ASP A 558 48.51 3.23 -27.62
CA ASP A 558 47.69 3.13 -28.82
C ASP A 558 47.81 4.39 -29.67
N THR A 559 47.85 4.24 -30.99
CA THR A 559 47.95 5.36 -31.93
C THR A 559 46.72 5.39 -32.81
N ILE A 560 45.98 6.49 -32.75
CA ILE A 560 44.85 6.75 -33.64
C ILE A 560 45.34 7.72 -34.71
N THR A 561 45.21 7.34 -35.97
CA THR A 561 45.94 7.99 -37.07
C THR A 561 45.19 9.16 -37.71
N ASP A 562 43.87 9.19 -37.55
CA ASP A 562 42.96 10.04 -38.33
C ASP A 562 41.74 10.54 -37.55
N PHE A 563 41.77 10.43 -36.21
CA PHE A 563 40.72 10.93 -35.31
C PHE A 563 40.23 12.33 -35.73
N ASP A 564 38.95 12.44 -36.08
CA ASP A 564 38.27 13.70 -36.39
C ASP A 564 37.67 14.30 -35.12
N PRO A 565 38.26 15.36 -34.53
CA PRO A 565 37.75 15.97 -33.30
C PRO A 565 36.36 16.59 -33.45
N ALA A 566 35.84 16.72 -34.67
CA ALA A 566 34.49 17.19 -34.90
C ALA A 566 33.41 16.12 -34.70
N GLN A 567 33.76 14.82 -34.68
CA GLN A 567 32.77 13.73 -34.76
C GLN A 567 33.16 12.53 -33.87
N ASP A 568 34.45 12.20 -33.80
CA ASP A 568 34.90 10.97 -33.16
C ASP A 568 34.92 11.06 -31.63
N VAL A 569 34.67 9.91 -31.00
CA VAL A 569 34.53 9.79 -29.55
C VAL A 569 35.54 8.79 -28.98
N LEU A 570 36.28 9.21 -27.96
CA LEU A 570 37.05 8.34 -27.08
C LEU A 570 36.21 7.99 -25.85
N ASP A 571 35.86 6.72 -25.71
CA ASP A 571 34.99 6.28 -24.65
C ASP A 571 35.79 5.66 -23.49
N PHE A 572 35.79 6.34 -22.34
CA PHE A 572 36.46 5.92 -21.11
C PHE A 572 35.49 5.32 -20.08
N THR A 573 34.21 5.09 -20.42
CA THR A 573 33.20 4.52 -19.50
C THR A 573 33.64 3.18 -18.92
N ARG A 574 34.35 2.35 -19.71
CA ARG A 574 34.88 1.05 -19.27
C ARG A 574 36.08 1.12 -18.33
N VAL A 575 36.69 2.30 -18.15
CA VAL A 575 37.92 2.43 -17.36
C VAL A 575 37.71 3.03 -15.97
N LYS A 576 36.47 3.39 -15.57
CA LYS A 576 36.17 4.02 -14.26
C LYS A 576 37.15 5.16 -13.91
N ALA A 577 37.64 5.88 -14.92
CA ALA A 577 38.52 7.03 -14.74
C ALA A 577 37.65 8.28 -14.58
N THR A 578 38.11 9.27 -13.81
CA THR A 578 37.51 10.60 -13.78
C THR A 578 38.31 11.54 -14.67
N THR A 579 37.73 12.67 -15.11
CA THR A 579 38.45 13.73 -15.85
C THR A 579 39.75 14.16 -15.15
N ALA A 580 39.76 14.20 -13.82
CA ALA A 580 40.94 14.53 -13.00
C ALA A 580 42.08 13.50 -13.09
N ALA A 581 41.83 12.30 -13.62
CA ALA A 581 42.81 11.22 -13.78
C ALA A 581 43.46 11.19 -15.17
N LEU A 582 43.00 12.00 -16.13
CA LEU A 582 43.60 12.12 -17.46
C LEU A 582 44.67 13.21 -17.48
N THR A 583 45.78 12.94 -18.16
CA THR A 583 46.75 13.97 -18.55
C THR A 583 46.74 14.10 -20.07
N ILE A 584 46.30 15.25 -20.57
CA ILE A 584 46.20 15.56 -21.99
C ILE A 584 47.29 16.56 -22.35
N GLU A 585 48.26 16.16 -23.16
CA GLU A 585 49.41 16.99 -23.52
C GLU A 585 49.72 16.90 -25.01
N GLN A 586 50.14 18.01 -25.60
CA GLN A 586 50.71 18.01 -26.94
C GLN A 586 52.10 17.40 -26.89
N GLN A 587 52.35 16.34 -27.68
CA GLN A 587 53.67 15.72 -27.79
C GLN A 587 54.04 15.41 -29.24
N ILE A 588 55.34 15.26 -29.50
CA ILE A 588 55.86 14.74 -30.76
C ILE A 588 56.26 13.28 -30.53
N VAL A 589 55.52 12.37 -31.15
CA VAL A 589 55.78 10.92 -31.09
C VAL A 589 56.19 10.49 -32.50
N ASP A 590 57.36 9.83 -32.61
CA ASP A 590 57.97 9.37 -33.87
C ASP A 590 58.05 10.41 -35.02
N GLY A 591 58.17 11.70 -34.65
CA GLY A 591 58.36 12.80 -35.60
C GLY A 591 57.07 13.48 -36.05
N THR A 592 55.91 13.04 -35.57
CA THR A 592 54.60 13.63 -35.84
C THR A 592 54.04 14.30 -34.58
N SER A 593 53.48 15.51 -34.73
CA SER A 593 52.83 16.21 -33.62
C SER A 593 51.42 15.66 -33.42
N GLY A 594 50.99 15.51 -32.17
CA GLY A 594 49.64 15.08 -31.83
C GLY A 594 49.34 15.23 -30.33
N THR A 595 48.17 14.78 -29.92
CA THR A 595 47.73 14.80 -28.52
C THR A 595 48.02 13.44 -27.87
N VAL A 596 48.76 13.44 -26.75
CA VAL A 596 48.91 12.26 -25.90
C VAL A 596 47.96 12.37 -24.73
N ILE A 597 47.07 11.38 -24.58
CA ILE A 597 46.19 11.22 -23.44
C ILE A 597 46.76 10.09 -22.58
N SER A 598 47.21 10.42 -21.38
CA SER A 598 47.73 9.43 -20.41
C SER A 598 46.70 9.19 -19.31
N PHE A 599 46.42 7.93 -19.01
CA PHE A 599 45.50 7.53 -17.95
C PHE A 599 45.99 6.22 -17.33
N LYS A 600 46.12 6.20 -16.00
CA LYS A 600 46.76 5.09 -15.27
C LYS A 600 48.09 4.67 -15.94
N ASP A 601 48.21 3.42 -16.40
CA ASP A 601 49.40 2.86 -17.06
C ASP A 601 49.31 2.86 -18.60
N SER A 602 48.24 3.41 -19.18
CA SER A 602 47.97 3.42 -20.62
C SER A 602 48.13 4.81 -21.23
N LYS A 603 48.36 4.86 -22.55
CA LYS A 603 48.45 6.10 -23.32
C LYS A 603 47.78 5.95 -24.68
N LEU A 604 47.04 6.98 -25.10
CA LEU A 604 46.59 7.13 -26.48
C LEU A 604 47.34 8.29 -27.12
N PHE A 605 47.69 8.15 -28.39
CA PHE A 605 48.26 9.20 -29.21
C PHE A 605 47.36 9.46 -30.41
N LEU A 606 46.76 10.65 -30.44
CA LEU A 606 45.94 11.14 -31.55
C LEU A 606 46.84 11.90 -32.51
N THR A 607 47.05 11.33 -33.69
CA THR A 607 47.98 11.86 -34.67
C THR A 607 47.42 13.14 -35.30
N GLY A 608 48.16 14.24 -35.27
CA GLY A 608 47.76 15.50 -35.93
C GLY A 608 46.77 16.37 -35.15
N VAL A 609 46.03 15.81 -34.19
CA VAL A 609 45.09 16.52 -33.30
C VAL A 609 45.86 17.37 -32.28
N GLN A 610 45.45 18.62 -32.05
CA GLN A 610 45.97 19.43 -30.95
C GLN A 610 45.12 19.24 -29.69
N PRO A 611 45.67 19.37 -28.46
CA PRO A 611 44.86 19.18 -27.25
C PRO A 611 43.66 20.12 -27.14
N GLY A 612 43.76 21.33 -27.71
CA GLY A 612 42.66 22.30 -27.73
C GLY A 612 41.62 22.06 -28.82
N ASP A 613 41.86 21.11 -29.73
CA ASP A 613 40.88 20.67 -30.72
C ASP A 613 39.95 19.60 -30.11
N LEU A 614 40.37 18.95 -29.02
CA LEU A 614 39.54 18.03 -28.25
C LEU A 614 38.55 18.81 -27.37
N LYS A 615 37.28 18.49 -27.53
CA LYS A 615 36.16 18.97 -26.73
C LYS A 615 35.74 17.90 -25.71
N ALA A 616 34.82 18.26 -24.82
CA ALA A 616 34.26 17.32 -23.84
C ALA A 616 33.57 16.12 -24.53
N GLU A 617 32.85 16.37 -25.62
CA GLU A 617 32.18 15.36 -26.47
C GLU A 617 33.12 14.32 -27.08
N ASN A 618 34.40 14.64 -27.23
CA ASN A 618 35.38 13.66 -27.69
C ASN A 618 35.78 12.66 -26.58
N ILE A 619 35.28 12.79 -25.34
CA ILE A 619 35.71 12.03 -24.16
C ILE A 619 34.51 11.66 -23.24
N ALA A 620 34.03 10.42 -23.31
CA ALA A 620 32.91 9.95 -22.48
C ALA A 620 33.33 9.33 -21.12
N PHE A 621 32.60 9.63 -20.02
CA PHE A 621 32.81 9.11 -18.65
C PHE A 621 31.50 8.67 -17.96
N THR A 622 31.57 8.03 -16.78
CA THR A 622 30.40 7.63 -15.96
C THR A 622 29.87 8.77 -15.06
N THR A 623 28.56 8.97 -15.01
CA THR A 623 27.78 10.14 -14.54
C THR A 623 27.59 10.33 -13.03
N SER A 624 28.54 9.98 -12.16
CA SER A 624 28.42 10.29 -10.71
C SER A 624 29.63 11.03 -10.15
N ALA A 625 29.37 12.26 -9.66
CA ALA A 625 30.20 13.15 -8.82
C ALA A 625 30.75 14.43 -9.49
N LEU A 626 30.04 15.55 -9.30
CA LEU A 626 30.64 16.89 -9.27
C LEU A 626 29.98 17.76 -8.19
N SER A 627 30.53 17.71 -6.96
CA SER A 627 30.37 18.76 -5.95
C SER A 627 31.74 19.31 -5.55
N GLY A 628 31.99 20.58 -5.83
CA GLY A 628 33.23 21.27 -5.43
C GLY A 628 33.38 22.68 -6.03
N PRO A 629 33.74 23.71 -5.25
CA PRO A 629 33.59 25.11 -5.64
C PRO A 629 34.79 25.61 -6.46
N ALA A 630 34.54 26.25 -7.60
CA ALA A 630 35.54 27.01 -8.33
C ALA A 630 35.43 28.52 -8.03
N GLU A 631 36.56 29.10 -7.65
CA GLU A 631 36.74 30.47 -7.22
C GLU A 631 36.46 31.49 -8.35
N LYS A 632 35.57 32.46 -8.07
CA LYS A 632 35.07 33.48 -9.01
C LYS A 632 36.19 34.33 -9.64
N VAL A 633 36.24 34.39 -10.98
CA VAL A 633 36.90 35.48 -11.72
C VAL A 633 35.82 36.42 -12.28
N LYS A 634 35.79 37.64 -11.77
CA LYS A 634 34.85 38.70 -12.17
C LYS A 634 35.33 39.36 -13.47
N LEU A 635 34.54 39.31 -14.54
CA LEU A 635 34.72 40.12 -15.76
C LEU A 635 33.52 41.06 -15.99
N PRO A 636 33.70 42.21 -16.68
CA PRO A 636 32.74 43.32 -16.75
C PRO A 636 31.68 43.15 -17.86
N PRO A 637 30.59 43.96 -17.87
CA PRO A 637 29.35 43.67 -18.59
C PRO A 637 29.45 43.94 -20.10
N GLN A 638 29.30 42.89 -20.89
CA GLN A 638 28.89 42.87 -22.30
C GLN A 638 28.03 41.59 -22.46
N PRO A 639 26.99 41.60 -23.30
CA PRO A 639 26.10 40.44 -23.46
C PRO A 639 26.92 39.22 -23.86
N ALA A 640 26.89 38.15 -23.05
CA ALA A 640 27.59 36.92 -23.36
C ALA A 640 26.71 36.10 -24.29
N VAL A 641 27.23 35.75 -25.47
CA VAL A 641 26.63 34.69 -26.28
C VAL A 641 27.35 33.40 -25.88
N ILE A 642 26.62 32.46 -25.27
CA ILE A 642 27.11 31.17 -24.78
C ILE A 642 26.55 30.08 -25.70
N HIS A 643 27.42 29.21 -26.21
CA HIS A 643 27.03 28.08 -27.06
C HIS A 643 27.62 26.80 -26.47
N ALA A 644 26.82 25.75 -26.32
CA ALA A 644 27.31 24.40 -26.04
C ALA A 644 27.59 23.62 -27.35
N GLY A 645 28.14 22.41 -27.17
CA GLY A 645 28.59 21.52 -28.25
C GLY A 645 27.47 20.61 -28.76
N ASP A 646 27.84 19.51 -29.42
CA ASP A 646 26.88 18.53 -29.97
C ASP A 646 26.56 17.39 -28.97
N GLU A 647 26.98 17.53 -27.70
CA GLU A 647 26.59 16.66 -26.58
C GLU A 647 26.00 17.50 -25.43
N GLY A 648 24.92 16.97 -24.82
CA GLY A 648 24.16 17.64 -23.76
C GLY A 648 25.05 18.15 -22.61
N GLY A 649 24.76 19.36 -22.14
CA GLY A 649 25.62 20.12 -21.24
C GLY A 649 24.87 21.04 -20.27
N LEU A 650 25.54 21.34 -19.15
CA LEU A 650 25.10 22.37 -18.20
C LEU A 650 25.71 23.72 -18.59
N LEU A 651 24.88 24.66 -19.01
CA LEU A 651 25.31 26.03 -19.34
C LEU A 651 24.80 27.00 -18.29
N ALA A 652 25.68 27.88 -17.81
CA ALA A 652 25.32 28.93 -16.86
C ALA A 652 25.74 30.31 -17.39
N GLY A 653 24.79 31.23 -17.42
CA GLY A 653 24.94 32.64 -17.75
C GLY A 653 25.38 33.50 -16.57
N THR A 654 25.15 34.80 -16.69
CA THR A 654 25.50 35.85 -15.74
C THR A 654 24.26 36.60 -15.29
N ASP A 655 24.37 37.46 -14.27
CA ASP A 655 23.24 38.31 -13.84
C ASP A 655 22.89 39.48 -14.83
N GLY A 656 23.10 39.32 -16.13
CA GLY A 656 22.57 40.28 -17.12
C GLY A 656 22.24 39.63 -18.45
N ASP A 657 21.52 40.36 -19.31
CA ASP A 657 20.95 39.84 -20.58
C ASP A 657 21.93 39.00 -21.41
N ASP A 658 21.73 37.69 -21.40
CA ASP A 658 22.55 36.68 -22.06
C ASP A 658 21.81 36.04 -23.25
N THR A 659 22.57 35.40 -24.15
CA THR A 659 22.00 34.61 -25.25
C THR A 659 22.68 33.25 -25.25
N MET A 660 21.92 32.20 -25.04
CA MET A 660 22.43 30.85 -24.81
C MET A 660 21.81 29.87 -25.79
N VAL A 661 22.63 28.97 -26.34
CA VAL A 661 22.19 27.87 -27.22
C VAL A 661 22.83 26.57 -26.76
N GLY A 662 22.02 25.57 -26.38
CA GLY A 662 22.42 24.25 -25.91
C GLY A 662 23.10 23.44 -27.01
N GLY A 663 22.40 23.14 -28.10
CA GLY A 663 23.02 22.50 -29.26
C GLY A 663 22.36 21.17 -29.58
N ALA A 664 23.07 20.05 -29.45
CA ALA A 664 22.46 18.73 -29.57
C ALA A 664 22.74 17.91 -28.30
N GLY A 665 21.81 17.02 -27.94
CA GLY A 665 21.80 16.30 -26.66
C GLY A 665 20.95 17.00 -25.60
N ASP A 666 20.85 16.37 -24.42
CA ASP A 666 20.01 16.86 -23.32
C ASP A 666 20.76 17.93 -22.51
N ASP A 667 20.39 19.20 -22.70
CA ASP A 667 21.04 20.34 -22.08
C ASP A 667 20.28 20.89 -20.87
N VAL A 668 21.00 21.43 -19.88
CA VAL A 668 20.43 22.22 -18.78
C VAL A 668 20.98 23.64 -18.86
N LEU A 669 20.13 24.63 -19.12
CA LEU A 669 20.51 26.03 -19.29
C LEU A 669 20.03 26.87 -18.11
N SER A 670 20.91 27.66 -17.50
CA SER A 670 20.56 28.66 -16.49
C SER A 670 21.06 30.03 -16.93
N GLY A 671 20.15 30.96 -17.25
CA GLY A 671 20.49 32.32 -17.68
C GLY A 671 21.08 33.16 -16.55
N GLY A 672 20.57 32.97 -15.33
CA GLY A 672 20.80 33.89 -14.21
C GLY A 672 19.70 34.95 -14.17
N ALA A 673 20.00 36.11 -13.58
CA ALA A 673 19.10 37.25 -13.65
C ALA A 673 19.32 38.02 -14.97
N GLY A 674 18.28 38.47 -15.65
CA GLY A 674 18.46 39.16 -16.92
C GLY A 674 17.20 39.10 -17.76
N ALA A 675 17.27 39.60 -18.99
CA ALA A 675 16.31 39.23 -20.03
C ALA A 675 17.05 38.35 -21.03
N ASP A 676 16.98 37.04 -20.82
CA ASP A 676 17.86 36.07 -21.47
C ASP A 676 17.18 35.38 -22.66
N ALA A 677 17.94 35.14 -23.73
CA ALA A 677 17.46 34.40 -24.89
C ALA A 677 18.04 32.97 -24.85
N LEU A 678 17.25 32.01 -24.40
CA LEU A 678 17.66 30.63 -24.20
C LEU A 678 17.07 29.73 -25.31
N ASP A 679 17.90 28.89 -25.88
CA ASP A 679 17.54 27.90 -26.90
C ASP A 679 18.19 26.56 -26.53
N GLY A 680 17.42 25.55 -26.14
CA GLY A 680 17.97 24.24 -25.75
C GLY A 680 18.60 23.49 -26.93
N GLY A 681 18.17 23.75 -28.16
CA GLY A 681 18.60 22.97 -29.32
C GLY A 681 17.90 21.60 -29.40
N ALA A 682 18.54 20.58 -29.96
CA ALA A 682 17.93 19.26 -30.17
C ALA A 682 18.22 18.30 -29.01
N GLY A 683 17.22 17.75 -28.35
CA GLY A 683 17.36 16.86 -27.20
C GLY A 683 16.19 17.08 -26.23
N HIS A 684 16.29 16.52 -25.02
CA HIS A 684 15.39 16.86 -23.91
C HIS A 684 16.08 17.86 -22.98
N ASN A 685 15.73 19.12 -23.13
CA ASN A 685 16.44 20.23 -22.51
C ASN A 685 15.64 20.82 -21.36
N LEU A 686 16.33 21.20 -20.29
CA LEU A 686 15.76 21.87 -19.13
C LEU A 686 16.28 23.30 -19.01
N VAL A 687 15.42 24.23 -18.62
CA VAL A 687 15.87 25.52 -18.08
C VAL A 687 15.92 25.45 -16.55
N SER A 688 17.00 25.94 -15.93
CA SER A 688 17.23 25.88 -14.49
C SER A 688 17.23 27.26 -13.84
N TYR A 689 16.39 27.39 -12.81
CA TYR A 689 16.32 28.52 -11.89
C TYR A 689 16.71 28.13 -10.45
N GLU A 690 17.37 26.98 -10.24
CA GLU A 690 17.70 26.44 -8.92
C GLU A 690 18.49 27.42 -8.03
N GLU A 691 19.31 28.27 -8.66
CA GLU A 691 20.15 29.26 -7.97
C GLU A 691 19.45 30.62 -7.76
N ALA A 692 18.20 30.78 -8.23
CA ALA A 692 17.44 32.00 -8.04
C ALA A 692 17.22 32.27 -6.55
N GLN A 693 17.31 33.55 -6.17
CA GLN A 693 17.27 33.97 -4.76
C GLN A 693 15.89 34.49 -4.34
N SER A 694 14.87 34.27 -5.17
CA SER A 694 13.47 34.65 -4.96
C SER A 694 12.55 33.90 -5.91
N PHE A 695 11.24 33.89 -5.60
CA PHE A 695 10.13 33.51 -6.49
C PHE A 695 10.44 33.76 -7.98
N VAL A 696 10.22 32.73 -8.79
CA VAL A 696 10.34 32.71 -10.24
C VAL A 696 8.98 32.36 -10.85
N ARG A 697 8.64 33.06 -11.93
CA ARG A 697 7.60 32.58 -12.85
C ARG A 697 8.24 32.32 -14.20
N ALA A 698 8.38 31.05 -14.56
CA ALA A 698 8.89 30.61 -15.85
C ALA A 698 7.76 29.96 -16.66
N ASP A 699 7.68 30.30 -17.94
CA ASP A 699 6.61 29.83 -18.83
C ASP A 699 7.19 29.60 -20.22
N ILE A 700 7.43 28.32 -20.57
CA ILE A 700 7.99 27.94 -21.87
C ILE A 700 6.94 27.96 -23.00
N SER A 701 5.64 27.96 -22.68
CA SER A 701 4.56 28.17 -23.67
C SER A 701 4.49 29.60 -24.19
N GLY A 702 5.06 30.56 -23.44
CA GLY A 702 5.05 31.98 -23.75
C GLY A 702 3.68 32.66 -23.58
N GLN A 703 2.73 32.04 -22.87
CA GLN A 703 1.40 32.61 -22.62
C GLN A 703 1.41 33.68 -21.51
N GLN A 704 2.34 33.58 -20.57
CA GLN A 704 2.56 34.52 -19.49
C GLN A 704 3.94 35.18 -19.57
N ALA A 705 4.05 36.38 -19.01
CA ALA A 705 5.34 37.07 -18.91
C ALA A 705 6.16 36.50 -17.74
N GLY A 706 7.44 36.21 -17.92
CA GLY A 706 8.28 35.76 -16.81
C GLY A 706 8.40 36.78 -15.66
N LEU A 707 8.65 36.30 -14.44
CA LEU A 707 8.91 37.10 -13.23
C LEU A 707 10.11 36.54 -12.46
N GLY A 708 10.68 37.35 -11.56
CA GLY A 708 11.88 36.96 -10.84
C GLY A 708 13.09 36.96 -11.76
N ASP A 709 13.93 35.93 -11.66
CA ASP A 709 15.07 35.77 -12.54
C ASP A 709 14.65 35.39 -13.98
N ALA A 710 13.43 34.86 -14.19
CA ALA A 710 12.85 34.63 -15.52
C ALA A 710 12.30 35.90 -16.21
N ALA A 711 12.47 37.09 -15.62
CA ALA A 711 11.79 38.31 -16.05
C ALA A 711 12.34 38.90 -17.36
N GLY A 712 11.73 38.50 -18.48
CA GLY A 712 12.10 38.98 -19.82
C GLY A 712 12.79 37.90 -20.66
N ASP A 713 12.92 36.71 -20.11
CA ASP A 713 13.49 35.56 -20.79
C ASP A 713 12.62 35.08 -21.96
N THR A 714 13.26 34.45 -22.92
CA THR A 714 12.60 33.77 -24.05
C THR A 714 13.18 32.38 -24.22
N PHE A 715 12.30 31.39 -24.40
CA PHE A 715 12.65 29.97 -24.46
C PHE A 715 12.39 29.39 -25.86
N GLN A 716 13.25 28.50 -26.33
CA GLN A 716 13.09 27.70 -27.54
C GLN A 716 13.65 26.29 -27.30
N ASN A 717 12.96 25.26 -27.78
CA ASN A 717 13.38 23.84 -27.68
C ASN A 717 13.74 23.43 -26.24
N PHE A 718 12.77 23.61 -25.33
CA PHE A 718 12.86 23.13 -23.96
C PHE A 718 11.70 22.21 -23.68
N GLU A 719 12.00 21.14 -22.96
CA GLU A 719 11.10 20.08 -22.57
C GLU A 719 10.95 20.06 -21.04
N GLY A 720 11.40 21.12 -20.34
CA GLY A 720 11.21 21.21 -18.91
C GLY A 720 11.86 22.40 -18.21
N ILE A 721 11.50 22.55 -16.93
CA ILE A 721 11.91 23.65 -16.07
C ILE A 721 12.27 23.11 -14.68
N ILE A 722 13.39 23.55 -14.13
CA ILE A 722 13.76 23.37 -12.72
C ILE A 722 13.56 24.70 -12.00
N GLY A 723 12.71 24.71 -10.99
CA GLY A 723 12.45 25.82 -10.09
C GLY A 723 13.58 26.07 -9.11
N SER A 724 13.33 26.97 -8.18
CA SER A 724 14.23 27.45 -7.15
C SER A 724 13.94 26.78 -5.81
N ARG A 725 14.30 27.43 -4.70
CA ARG A 725 13.96 26.99 -3.33
C ARG A 725 12.86 27.88 -2.72
N HIS A 726 12.01 28.43 -3.57
CA HIS A 726 10.98 29.39 -3.21
C HIS A 726 9.69 29.03 -3.95
N ASP A 727 8.55 29.51 -3.45
CA ASP A 727 7.28 29.40 -4.16
C ASP A 727 7.45 29.84 -5.63
N ASP A 728 7.27 28.94 -6.58
CA ASP A 728 7.56 29.14 -8.00
C ASP A 728 6.36 28.81 -8.86
N TRP A 729 6.20 29.52 -9.98
CA TRP A 729 5.15 29.26 -10.96
C TRP A 729 5.75 28.81 -12.28
N LEU A 730 5.65 27.53 -12.58
CA LEU A 730 6.25 26.88 -13.74
C LEU A 730 5.16 26.43 -14.71
N TYR A 731 5.31 26.75 -16.00
CA TYR A 731 4.34 26.38 -17.02
C TYR A 731 5.03 25.78 -18.26
N GLY A 732 4.64 24.56 -18.60
CA GLY A 732 4.97 23.85 -19.83
C GLY A 732 4.13 24.29 -21.02
N ASP A 733 4.30 23.63 -22.16
CA ASP A 733 3.61 23.97 -23.42
C ASP A 733 2.55 22.96 -23.88
N GLY A 734 2.75 22.26 -24.99
CA GLY A 734 1.79 21.27 -25.52
C GLY A 734 2.50 20.01 -26.04
N ALA A 735 3.73 19.80 -25.57
CA ALA A 735 4.55 18.60 -25.74
C ALA A 735 4.85 18.02 -24.36
N ASP A 736 5.36 16.80 -24.29
CA ASP A 736 5.70 16.13 -23.02
C ASP A 736 6.78 16.92 -22.24
N ILE A 737 6.39 17.50 -21.09
CA ILE A 737 7.21 18.40 -20.27
C ILE A 737 7.60 17.76 -18.93
N ARG A 738 8.79 18.11 -18.44
CA ARG A 738 9.25 17.83 -17.08
C ARG A 738 9.35 19.10 -16.23
N LEU A 739 8.54 19.22 -15.19
CA LEU A 739 8.58 20.35 -14.27
C LEU A 739 9.01 19.90 -12.88
N PHE A 740 9.98 20.60 -12.29
CA PHE A 740 10.46 20.36 -10.93
C PHE A 740 10.34 21.65 -10.12
N GLY A 741 9.50 21.68 -9.09
CA GLY A 741 9.27 22.85 -8.25
C GLY A 741 10.46 23.16 -7.35
N GLY A 742 10.84 22.20 -6.52
CA GLY A 742 11.97 22.31 -5.60
C GLY A 742 11.50 22.46 -4.15
N ASP A 743 12.08 23.39 -3.40
CA ASP A 743 11.51 23.75 -2.08
C ASP A 743 10.53 24.91 -2.31
N GLY A 744 9.38 24.97 -1.64
CA GLY A 744 8.45 26.09 -1.78
C GLY A 744 6.99 25.66 -1.84
N HIS A 745 6.08 26.64 -1.94
CA HIS A 745 4.69 26.36 -2.31
C HIS A 745 4.46 26.67 -3.78
N ASP A 746 4.69 25.67 -4.61
CA ASP A 746 4.86 25.80 -6.04
C ASP A 746 3.54 25.63 -6.80
N ARG A 747 3.55 26.11 -8.05
CA ARG A 747 2.46 25.97 -9.00
C ARG A 747 3.00 25.51 -10.33
N LEU A 748 2.76 24.26 -10.66
CA LEU A 748 3.21 23.62 -11.88
C LEU A 748 2.01 23.41 -12.80
N GLY A 749 2.15 23.75 -14.08
CA GLY A 749 1.17 23.47 -15.12
C GLY A 749 1.85 22.84 -16.32
N GLY A 750 1.63 21.56 -16.59
CA GLY A 750 2.27 20.81 -17.68
C GLY A 750 1.85 21.31 -19.06
N GLY A 751 0.54 21.45 -19.26
CA GLY A 751 -0.04 22.16 -20.39
C GLY A 751 -0.73 21.21 -21.36
N GLY A 752 0.01 20.43 -22.10
CA GLY A 752 -0.56 19.26 -22.75
C GLY A 752 0.54 18.38 -23.32
N GLY A 753 0.24 17.13 -23.65
CA GLY A 753 1.27 16.09 -23.75
C GLY A 753 1.33 15.30 -22.45
N ASP A 754 2.15 14.25 -22.42
CA ASP A 754 2.23 13.35 -21.26
C ASP A 754 3.35 13.86 -20.33
N ASP A 755 2.97 14.62 -19.31
CA ASP A 755 3.87 15.43 -18.51
C ASP A 755 4.31 14.74 -17.21
N LEU A 756 5.52 15.07 -16.74
CA LEU A 756 6.03 14.68 -15.41
C LEU A 756 6.20 15.93 -14.55
N LEU A 757 5.39 16.05 -13.50
CA LEU A 757 5.41 17.19 -12.58
C LEU A 757 5.83 16.70 -11.19
N SER A 758 6.86 17.31 -10.62
CA SER A 758 7.30 17.06 -9.24
C SER A 758 7.31 18.38 -8.45
N GLY A 759 6.51 18.46 -7.39
CA GLY A 759 6.38 19.62 -6.51
C GLY A 759 7.62 19.80 -5.65
N GLY A 760 7.88 18.85 -4.76
CA GLY A 760 9.06 18.81 -3.92
C GLY A 760 8.71 19.05 -2.45
N GLU A 761 9.35 20.00 -1.76
CA GLU A 761 8.98 20.32 -0.37
C GLU A 761 8.01 21.51 -0.30
N GLY A 762 6.79 21.29 0.19
CA GLY A 762 5.81 22.30 0.55
C GLY A 762 4.42 22.02 -0.05
N ASP A 763 3.39 22.75 0.39
CA ASP A 763 2.01 22.61 -0.14
C ASP A 763 1.90 23.12 -1.59
N ASP A 764 1.99 22.22 -2.55
CA ASP A 764 2.12 22.47 -3.97
C ASP A 764 0.78 22.40 -4.72
N ARG A 765 0.77 22.91 -5.96
CA ARG A 765 -0.35 22.76 -6.90
C ARG A 765 0.16 22.33 -8.25
N LEU A 766 -0.11 21.08 -8.59
CA LEU A 766 0.25 20.47 -9.87
C LEU A 766 -1.01 20.38 -10.75
N MET A 767 -0.88 20.75 -12.01
CA MET A 767 -1.94 20.70 -13.01
C MET A 767 -1.38 20.11 -14.32
N GLY A 768 -1.66 18.85 -14.59
CA GLY A 768 -1.23 18.15 -15.81
C GLY A 768 -1.82 18.78 -17.07
N SER A 769 -3.15 18.81 -17.14
CA SER A 769 -4.03 19.40 -18.18
C SER A 769 -4.52 18.41 -19.23
N ASP A 770 -3.90 18.31 -20.41
CA ASP A 770 -4.34 17.40 -21.50
C ASP A 770 -3.23 16.37 -21.76
N GLY A 771 -3.44 15.07 -21.56
CA GLY A 771 -2.40 14.05 -21.71
C GLY A 771 -2.44 13.08 -20.54
N ASP A 772 -1.60 12.04 -20.60
CA ASP A 772 -1.49 11.05 -19.52
C ASP A 772 -0.32 11.44 -18.60
N ASP A 773 -0.63 12.13 -17.50
CA ASP A 773 0.36 12.83 -16.68
C ASP A 773 0.78 12.05 -15.42
N ILE A 774 2.03 12.22 -14.97
CA ILE A 774 2.53 11.75 -13.68
C ILE A 774 2.78 12.93 -12.75
N LEU A 775 2.09 12.94 -11.61
CA LEU A 775 2.11 14.00 -10.61
C LEU A 775 2.70 13.50 -9.29
N ASP A 776 3.87 14.00 -8.94
CA ASP A 776 4.53 13.77 -7.66
C ASP A 776 4.44 15.05 -6.82
N GLY A 777 3.62 15.05 -5.76
CA GLY A 777 3.51 16.19 -4.86
C GLY A 777 4.78 16.42 -4.03
N GLY A 778 5.44 15.33 -3.63
CA GLY A 778 6.51 15.35 -2.66
C GLY A 778 6.02 15.50 -1.22
N MET A 779 6.74 16.27 -0.41
CA MET A 779 6.37 16.53 0.98
C MET A 779 5.46 17.74 1.08
N GLY A 780 4.18 17.56 1.40
CA GLY A 780 3.30 18.71 1.50
C GLY A 780 1.88 18.31 1.82
N ALA A 781 0.98 19.29 1.76
CA ALA A 781 -0.44 19.02 1.55
C ALA A 781 -0.80 19.56 0.17
N ASP A 782 -0.71 18.69 -0.82
CA ASP A 782 -0.63 19.08 -2.23
C ASP A 782 -1.98 19.03 -2.93
N VAL A 783 -2.10 19.76 -4.03
CA VAL A 783 -3.24 19.63 -4.95
C VAL A 783 -2.74 19.06 -6.25
N LEU A 784 -3.08 17.80 -6.52
CA LEU A 784 -2.71 17.07 -7.72
C LEU A 784 -3.92 17.04 -8.66
N ASN A 785 -3.84 17.76 -9.77
CA ASN A 785 -4.88 17.82 -10.77
C ASN A 785 -4.35 17.23 -12.09
N GLY A 786 -4.78 16.01 -12.44
CA GLY A 786 -4.36 15.35 -13.68
C GLY A 786 -4.95 16.09 -14.87
N GLY A 787 -6.26 15.99 -15.05
CA GLY A 787 -6.99 16.80 -16.00
C GLY A 787 -7.76 15.94 -16.99
N ALA A 788 -7.30 15.89 -18.23
CA ALA A 788 -7.90 15.13 -19.30
C ALA A 788 -6.89 14.13 -19.86
N GLY A 789 -7.13 12.86 -19.59
CA GLY A 789 -6.26 11.76 -19.98
C GLY A 789 -6.40 10.67 -18.93
N PHE A 790 -5.38 9.84 -18.80
CA PHE A 790 -5.22 8.93 -17.69
C PHE A 790 -4.02 9.39 -16.86
N ASP A 791 -4.31 9.88 -15.65
CA ASP A 791 -3.32 10.57 -14.82
C ASP A 791 -2.99 9.78 -13.55
N LEU A 792 -1.71 9.79 -13.16
CA LEU A 792 -1.19 9.08 -11.99
C LEU A 792 -0.63 10.05 -10.95
N ALA A 793 -1.03 9.86 -9.69
CA ALA A 793 -0.28 10.39 -8.56
C ALA A 793 0.83 9.42 -8.16
N SER A 794 2.05 9.90 -7.98
CA SER A 794 3.21 9.07 -7.66
C SER A 794 3.72 9.31 -6.25
N TYR A 795 3.85 8.23 -5.48
CA TYR A 795 4.53 8.16 -4.18
C TYR A 795 5.71 7.18 -4.20
N ALA A 796 6.20 6.81 -5.38
CA ALA A 796 7.24 5.79 -5.57
C ALA A 796 8.55 6.07 -4.80
N GLU A 797 8.88 7.34 -4.60
CA GLU A 797 10.09 7.75 -3.89
C GLU A 797 9.86 8.03 -2.40
N ALA A 798 8.64 7.79 -1.89
CA ALA A 798 8.28 8.10 -0.53
C ALA A 798 9.12 7.29 0.47
N GLY A 799 9.68 7.98 1.46
CA GLY A 799 10.60 7.35 2.43
C GLY A 799 9.94 6.48 3.52
N SER A 800 8.63 6.28 3.45
CA SER A 800 7.82 5.49 4.39
C SER A 800 6.46 5.15 3.80
N ALA A 801 5.83 4.09 4.30
CA ALA A 801 4.46 3.71 3.94
C ALA A 801 3.48 4.90 3.94
N ILE A 802 2.71 4.99 2.86
CA ILE A 802 1.67 5.95 2.61
C ILE A 802 0.29 5.37 2.91
N ARG A 803 -0.67 6.28 3.05
CA ARG A 803 -2.09 5.94 2.96
C ARG A 803 -2.70 6.95 2.01
N VAL A 804 -3.41 6.50 0.99
CA VAL A 804 -4.07 7.36 0.01
C VAL A 804 -5.53 6.95 -0.06
N ASP A 805 -6.45 7.92 0.02
CA ASP A 805 -7.85 7.72 -0.32
C ASP A 805 -8.25 8.78 -1.34
N MET A 806 -8.47 8.37 -2.59
CA MET A 806 -8.73 9.29 -3.70
C MET A 806 -10.07 10.05 -3.55
N ARG A 807 -10.93 9.70 -2.58
CA ARG A 807 -12.18 10.43 -2.29
C ARG A 807 -12.03 11.53 -1.25
N GLU A 808 -10.98 11.49 -0.41
CA GLU A 808 -10.85 12.34 0.77
C GLU A 808 -9.53 13.12 0.76
N ALA A 809 -9.59 14.42 1.07
CA ALA A 809 -8.39 15.26 1.21
C ALA A 809 -7.63 15.07 2.54
N ALA A 810 -8.04 14.15 3.42
CA ALA A 810 -7.74 14.23 4.86
C ALA A 810 -7.14 13.00 5.58
N PRO A 811 -7.13 11.75 5.08
CA PRO A 811 -6.57 10.65 5.85
C PRO A 811 -5.29 10.10 5.21
N GLY A 812 -4.50 10.98 4.59
CA GLY A 812 -3.17 10.62 4.10
C GLY A 812 -2.17 10.37 5.22
N LYS A 813 -1.23 9.45 5.04
CA LYS A 813 -0.06 9.25 5.91
C LYS A 813 1.21 9.35 5.08
N GLY A 814 2.32 9.67 5.74
CA GLY A 814 3.59 9.88 5.03
C GLY A 814 3.53 11.12 4.15
N GLU A 815 4.01 10.99 2.93
CA GLU A 815 4.04 12.04 1.91
C GLU A 815 2.64 12.35 1.37
N ALA A 816 1.72 11.37 1.32
CA ALA A 816 0.33 11.59 0.91
C ALA A 816 -0.53 12.46 1.87
N LYS A 817 0.07 12.96 2.97
CA LYS A 817 -0.68 13.55 4.07
C LYS A 817 -1.20 14.95 3.76
N GLY A 818 -2.49 15.01 3.44
CA GLY A 818 -3.20 16.27 3.18
C GLY A 818 -3.34 16.58 1.69
N ASP A 819 -2.89 15.65 0.86
CA ASP A 819 -3.01 15.75 -0.58
C ASP A 819 -4.46 15.64 -1.03
N THR A 820 -4.76 16.32 -2.14
CA THR A 820 -6.07 16.32 -2.78
C THR A 820 -5.91 15.96 -4.25
N PHE A 821 -6.67 14.95 -4.68
CA PHE A 821 -6.68 14.47 -6.06
C PHE A 821 -7.86 15.07 -6.82
N VAL A 822 -7.63 15.53 -8.05
CA VAL A 822 -8.66 16.05 -8.95
C VAL A 822 -8.40 15.50 -10.35
N SER A 823 -9.33 14.73 -10.91
CA SER A 823 -9.12 14.11 -12.24
C SER A 823 -7.78 13.36 -12.28
N VAL A 824 -7.56 12.51 -11.27
CA VAL A 824 -6.44 11.57 -11.22
C VAL A 824 -7.09 10.20 -11.16
N GLU A 825 -6.68 9.30 -12.04
CA GLU A 825 -7.30 7.99 -12.21
C GLU A 825 -6.48 6.87 -11.54
N GLY A 826 -5.22 7.11 -11.17
CA GLY A 826 -4.42 6.12 -10.47
C GLY A 826 -3.38 6.64 -9.49
N VAL A 827 -2.81 5.71 -8.74
CA VAL A 827 -1.83 5.97 -7.68
C VAL A 827 -0.71 4.93 -7.77
N ILE A 828 0.53 5.39 -7.70
CA ILE A 828 1.72 4.54 -7.52
C ILE A 828 2.16 4.64 -6.06
N GLY A 829 2.16 3.51 -5.36
CA GLY A 829 2.67 3.37 -4.01
C GLY A 829 4.19 3.40 -3.92
N SER A 830 4.67 3.28 -2.70
CA SER A 830 6.06 3.32 -2.27
C SER A 830 6.68 1.91 -2.22
N ALA A 831 7.85 1.78 -1.60
CA ALA A 831 8.48 0.48 -1.34
C ALA A 831 8.21 -0.03 0.09
N HIS A 832 7.05 0.30 0.65
CA HIS A 832 6.63 0.00 2.02
C HIS A 832 5.15 -0.37 2.09
N ASP A 833 4.73 -1.06 3.16
CA ASP A 833 3.35 -1.51 3.44
C ASP A 833 2.28 -0.39 3.35
N ASP A 834 1.75 -0.21 2.16
CA ASP A 834 0.89 0.89 1.75
C ASP A 834 -0.59 0.57 1.90
N ARG A 835 -1.39 1.62 1.94
CA ARG A 835 -2.86 1.51 1.92
C ARG A 835 -3.44 2.46 0.90
N ILE A 836 -3.84 1.93 -0.24
CA ILE A 836 -4.27 2.73 -1.40
C ILE A 836 -5.73 2.43 -1.70
N PHE A 837 -6.57 3.45 -1.64
CA PHE A 837 -7.98 3.33 -1.94
C PHE A 837 -8.35 4.25 -3.13
N GLY A 838 -8.85 3.65 -4.20
CA GLY A 838 -9.40 4.28 -5.40
C GLY A 838 -10.66 5.11 -5.11
N ASP A 839 -11.32 5.66 -6.11
CA ASP A 839 -12.55 6.42 -5.94
C ASP A 839 -13.81 5.59 -6.28
N TYR A 840 -14.66 6.08 -7.19
CA TYR A 840 -15.86 5.36 -7.67
C TYR A 840 -15.85 5.21 -9.19
N LEU A 841 -14.71 5.52 -9.79
CA LEU A 841 -14.43 5.41 -11.22
C LEU A 841 -13.49 4.23 -11.42
N ASN A 842 -13.14 3.96 -12.67
CA ASN A 842 -12.15 2.95 -12.98
C ASN A 842 -10.78 3.45 -12.55
N ASN A 843 -10.18 2.79 -11.56
CA ASN A 843 -8.91 3.18 -10.99
C ASN A 843 -7.77 2.24 -11.38
N HIS A 844 -6.56 2.76 -11.37
CA HIS A 844 -5.32 1.99 -11.54
C HIS A 844 -4.42 2.20 -10.32
N LEU A 845 -4.29 1.16 -9.49
CA LEU A 845 -3.58 1.24 -8.22
C LEU A 845 -2.40 0.27 -8.26
N PHE A 846 -1.21 0.78 -7.95
CA PHE A 846 0.02 0.00 -7.87
C PHE A 846 0.55 0.08 -6.45
N GLY A 847 0.68 -1.05 -5.75
CA GLY A 847 1.18 -1.13 -4.38
C GLY A 847 2.68 -0.85 -4.32
N GLY A 848 3.44 -1.61 -5.10
CA GLY A 848 4.88 -1.41 -5.24
C GLY A 848 5.63 -2.55 -4.56
N ALA A 849 6.34 -2.25 -3.47
CA ALA A 849 6.93 -3.29 -2.64
C ALA A 849 6.47 -3.12 -1.21
N GLY A 850 6.38 -4.19 -0.42
CA GLY A 850 5.80 -4.16 0.93
C GLY A 850 4.47 -4.92 0.97
N ASP A 851 3.95 -5.16 2.18
CA ASP A 851 2.68 -5.87 2.34
C ASP A 851 1.52 -4.84 2.25
N ASP A 852 0.96 -4.68 1.06
CA ASP A 852 0.06 -3.59 0.70
C ASP A 852 -1.42 -3.96 0.80
N ILE A 853 -2.27 -2.94 0.98
CA ILE A 853 -3.73 -3.07 0.91
C ILE A 853 -4.28 -2.12 -0.14
N LEU A 854 -4.83 -2.68 -1.22
CA LEU A 854 -5.38 -1.95 -2.35
C LEU A 854 -6.88 -2.13 -2.44
N SER A 855 -7.63 -1.06 -2.72
CA SER A 855 -9.09 -1.15 -2.91
C SER A 855 -9.57 -0.28 -4.07
N GLY A 856 -10.13 -0.90 -5.11
CA GLY A 856 -10.74 -0.24 -6.27
C GLY A 856 -12.13 0.33 -5.98
N ARG A 857 -12.90 -0.37 -5.14
CA ARG A 857 -14.26 -0.05 -4.69
C ARG A 857 -15.32 -0.34 -5.74
N ILE A 858 -15.70 0.63 -6.55
CA ILE A 858 -16.66 0.41 -7.64
C ILE A 858 -16.01 0.95 -8.89
N GLY A 859 -16.15 0.24 -10.00
CA GLY A 859 -15.38 0.56 -11.20
C GLY A 859 -15.11 -0.71 -11.97
N ASP A 860 -14.49 -0.61 -13.14
CA ASP A 860 -13.73 -1.75 -13.66
C ASP A 860 -12.26 -1.39 -13.40
N ASP A 861 -11.72 -1.85 -12.27
CA ASP A 861 -10.47 -1.38 -11.70
C ASP A 861 -9.27 -2.25 -12.10
N HIS A 862 -8.06 -1.70 -12.00
CA HIS A 862 -6.80 -2.42 -12.17
C HIS A 862 -5.96 -2.24 -10.91
N LEU A 863 -5.77 -3.31 -10.16
CA LEU A 863 -4.95 -3.34 -8.95
C LEU A 863 -3.78 -4.29 -9.17
N ASP A 864 -2.58 -3.81 -8.87
CA ASP A 864 -1.32 -4.56 -8.91
C ASP A 864 -0.65 -4.42 -7.54
N GLY A 865 -0.55 -5.54 -6.80
CA GLY A 865 0.06 -5.60 -5.46
C GLY A 865 1.55 -5.30 -5.52
N GLY A 866 2.30 -6.16 -6.23
CA GLY A 866 3.72 -5.96 -6.50
C GLY A 866 4.57 -6.99 -5.77
N GLU A 867 5.59 -6.56 -5.01
CA GLU A 867 6.37 -7.47 -4.14
C GLU A 867 5.85 -7.41 -2.70
N GLY A 868 5.48 -8.53 -2.08
CA GLY A 868 5.03 -8.55 -0.68
C GLY A 868 3.79 -9.42 -0.50
N ASP A 869 3.31 -9.59 0.73
CA ASP A 869 2.07 -10.34 0.97
C ASP A 869 0.87 -9.37 0.96
N ASP A 870 0.18 -9.25 -0.17
CA ASP A 870 -0.79 -8.19 -0.45
C ASP A 870 -2.26 -8.59 -0.24
N ILE A 871 -3.11 -7.58 -0.01
CA ILE A 871 -4.57 -7.72 0.01
C ILE A 871 -5.21 -6.78 -1.02
N LEU A 872 -5.81 -7.36 -2.06
CA LEU A 872 -6.49 -6.63 -3.13
C LEU A 872 -8.00 -6.78 -3.04
N ILE A 873 -8.70 -5.65 -3.00
CA ILE A 873 -10.16 -5.54 -2.96
C ILE A 873 -10.64 -4.82 -4.23
N GLY A 874 -10.97 -5.55 -5.28
CA GLY A 874 -11.56 -4.96 -6.50
C GLY A 874 -12.88 -4.26 -6.19
N GLY A 875 -13.80 -5.00 -5.57
CA GLY A 875 -15.12 -4.52 -5.21
C GLY A 875 -16.14 -4.79 -6.32
N ALA A 876 -17.04 -3.84 -6.57
CA ALA A 876 -18.09 -4.03 -7.57
C ALA A 876 -17.59 -3.61 -8.96
N GLY A 877 -17.34 -4.59 -9.82
CA GLY A 877 -16.70 -4.31 -11.10
C GLY A 877 -16.47 -5.53 -11.96
N ALA A 878 -15.85 -5.34 -13.11
CA ALA A 878 -15.07 -6.37 -13.76
C ALA A 878 -13.60 -5.99 -13.64
N ASP A 879 -13.00 -6.39 -12.52
CA ASP A 879 -11.70 -5.88 -12.11
C ASP A 879 -10.53 -6.73 -12.63
N HIS A 880 -9.36 -6.14 -12.74
CA HIS A 880 -8.10 -6.82 -12.97
C HIS A 880 -7.28 -6.74 -11.69
N LEU A 881 -7.14 -7.88 -11.03
CA LEU A 881 -6.40 -7.98 -9.77
C LEU A 881 -5.18 -8.87 -10.03
N ASP A 882 -3.99 -8.34 -9.80
CA ASP A 882 -2.72 -9.07 -9.86
C ASP A 882 -2.04 -8.96 -8.48
N GLY A 883 -1.88 -10.08 -7.79
CA GLY A 883 -1.20 -10.13 -6.49
C GLY A 883 0.30 -9.86 -6.60
N GLY A 884 0.92 -10.28 -7.71
CA GLY A 884 2.37 -10.15 -7.89
C GLY A 884 3.20 -11.27 -7.24
N ASP A 885 4.31 -10.88 -6.62
CA ASP A 885 5.29 -11.74 -5.96
C ASP A 885 5.00 -11.77 -4.45
N GLY A 886 4.47 -12.87 -3.93
CA GLY A 886 4.11 -12.91 -2.52
C GLY A 886 3.25 -14.10 -2.14
N PHE A 887 2.62 -14.00 -0.96
CA PHE A 887 1.39 -14.72 -0.68
C PHE A 887 0.23 -13.72 -0.62
N ASP A 888 -0.59 -13.70 -1.67
CA ASP A 888 -1.54 -12.61 -1.89
C ASP A 888 -2.99 -13.06 -1.70
N PHE A 889 -3.84 -12.13 -1.26
CA PHE A 889 -5.27 -12.34 -1.10
C PHE A 889 -6.09 -11.45 -2.02
N ALA A 890 -6.99 -12.06 -2.80
CA ALA A 890 -8.15 -11.37 -3.32
C ALA A 890 -9.28 -11.41 -2.27
N SER A 891 -9.69 -10.24 -1.79
CA SER A 891 -10.67 -10.11 -0.71
C SER A 891 -12.01 -9.61 -1.18
N TYR A 892 -13.06 -10.34 -0.77
CA TYR A 892 -14.46 -10.02 -0.99
C TYR A 892 -15.21 -9.80 0.33
N GLU A 893 -14.50 -9.53 1.42
CA GLU A 893 -15.06 -9.37 2.77
C GLU A 893 -16.18 -8.32 2.82
N ASP A 894 -15.99 -7.20 2.11
CA ASP A 894 -16.94 -6.08 2.03
C ASP A 894 -18.13 -6.35 1.09
N ALA A 895 -18.14 -7.48 0.37
CA ALA A 895 -19.19 -7.76 -0.59
C ALA A 895 -20.55 -7.85 0.09
N THR A 896 -21.53 -7.15 -0.47
CA THR A 896 -22.86 -7.02 0.15
C THR A 896 -23.79 -8.19 -0.15
N SER A 897 -23.29 -9.22 -0.82
CA SER A 897 -24.00 -10.46 -1.16
C SER A 897 -23.03 -11.59 -1.44
N PHE A 898 -23.57 -12.82 -1.49
CA PHE A 898 -22.85 -14.02 -1.92
C PHE A 898 -21.91 -13.81 -3.11
N VAL A 899 -20.70 -14.36 -2.99
CA VAL A 899 -19.63 -14.34 -3.97
C VAL A 899 -19.26 -15.77 -4.42
N ARG A 900 -18.91 -15.89 -5.70
CA ARG A 900 -18.14 -17.04 -6.19
C ARG A 900 -16.84 -16.55 -6.77
N ALA A 901 -15.72 -16.92 -6.16
CA ALA A 901 -14.36 -16.67 -6.64
C ALA A 901 -13.64 -18.00 -6.93
N ASP A 902 -12.78 -18.01 -7.94
CA ASP A 902 -12.11 -19.22 -8.43
C ASP A 902 -10.73 -18.90 -9.01
N LEU A 903 -9.67 -19.23 -8.27
CA LEU A 903 -8.27 -19.00 -8.65
C LEU A 903 -7.86 -19.85 -9.87
N SER A 904 -8.51 -21.01 -10.08
CA SER A 904 -8.23 -21.86 -11.24
C SER A 904 -8.74 -21.27 -12.56
N GLY A 905 -9.59 -20.24 -12.50
CA GLY A 905 -10.27 -19.64 -13.66
C GLY A 905 -11.22 -20.58 -14.39
N THR A 906 -11.58 -21.73 -13.80
CA THR A 906 -12.42 -22.74 -14.47
C THR A 906 -13.92 -22.44 -14.36
N GLN A 907 -14.32 -21.62 -13.39
CA GLN A 907 -15.67 -21.15 -13.15
C GLN A 907 -15.73 -19.63 -13.28
N ALA A 908 -16.80 -19.12 -13.89
CA ALA A 908 -17.03 -17.68 -13.94
C ALA A 908 -17.36 -17.14 -12.54
N GLY A 909 -16.86 -15.98 -12.16
CA GLY A 909 -17.21 -15.39 -10.87
C GLY A 909 -18.69 -14.94 -10.77
N LEU A 910 -19.16 -14.72 -9.54
CA LEU A 910 -20.49 -14.19 -9.20
C LEU A 910 -20.40 -13.24 -8.01
N GLY A 911 -21.44 -12.41 -7.83
CA GLY A 911 -21.42 -11.38 -6.80
C GLY A 911 -20.52 -10.25 -7.28
N ASP A 912 -19.67 -9.79 -6.38
CA ASP A 912 -18.67 -8.77 -6.65
C ASP A 912 -17.49 -9.35 -7.46
N ALA A 913 -17.19 -10.66 -7.35
CA ALA A 913 -16.22 -11.36 -8.21
C ALA A 913 -16.60 -11.48 -9.70
N ARG A 914 -17.65 -10.81 -10.15
CA ARG A 914 -18.28 -11.07 -11.45
C ARG A 914 -17.64 -10.25 -12.56
N GLY A 915 -16.64 -10.86 -13.18
CA GLY A 915 -15.93 -10.26 -14.32
C GLY A 915 -14.45 -10.16 -14.03
N ASP A 916 -14.10 -10.29 -12.76
CA ASP A 916 -12.75 -10.21 -12.24
C ASP A 916 -11.82 -11.21 -12.92
N ALA A 917 -10.63 -10.71 -13.23
CA ALA A 917 -9.46 -11.51 -13.53
C ALA A 917 -8.58 -11.53 -12.29
N LEU A 918 -8.47 -12.71 -11.66
CA LEU A 918 -7.58 -12.96 -10.53
C LEU A 918 -6.29 -13.59 -11.05
N ILE A 919 -5.16 -12.94 -10.79
CA ILE A 919 -3.84 -13.32 -11.28
C ILE A 919 -2.87 -13.33 -10.10
N ASN A 920 -2.01 -14.35 -10.02
CA ASN A 920 -1.00 -14.50 -8.96
C ASN A 920 -1.58 -14.35 -7.55
N PHE A 921 -2.64 -15.11 -7.25
CA PHE A 921 -3.18 -15.19 -5.89
C PHE A 921 -3.10 -16.63 -5.40
N GLU A 922 -2.72 -16.78 -4.13
CA GLU A 922 -2.80 -18.02 -3.38
C GLU A 922 -3.96 -17.99 -2.37
N GLY A 923 -4.49 -16.81 -2.07
CA GLY A 923 -5.49 -16.54 -1.05
C GLY A 923 -6.84 -16.03 -1.58
N LEU A 924 -7.93 -16.48 -0.98
CA LEU A 924 -9.27 -15.89 -1.14
C LEU A 924 -9.91 -15.62 0.21
N ILE A 925 -10.50 -14.44 0.37
CA ILE A 925 -11.36 -14.09 1.51
C ILE A 925 -12.78 -13.88 1.00
N GLY A 926 -13.72 -14.66 1.54
CA GLY A 926 -15.14 -14.56 1.27
C GLY A 926 -15.79 -13.35 1.94
N SER A 927 -17.04 -13.12 1.58
CA SER A 927 -17.95 -12.21 2.25
C SER A 927 -18.59 -12.88 3.48
N ARG A 928 -19.38 -12.12 4.23
CA ARG A 928 -20.22 -12.65 5.33
C ARG A 928 -21.48 -13.42 4.89
N PHE A 929 -21.49 -14.01 3.70
CA PHE A 929 -22.63 -14.72 3.11
C PHE A 929 -22.22 -16.11 2.60
N ASP A 930 -23.19 -16.94 2.18
CA ASP A 930 -22.98 -18.37 1.83
C ASP A 930 -22.08 -18.66 0.59
N ASP A 931 -20.79 -18.36 0.65
CA ASP A 931 -19.81 -18.19 -0.44
C ASP A 931 -19.23 -19.45 -1.06
N TRP A 932 -18.81 -19.35 -2.31
CA TRP A 932 -18.17 -20.45 -3.05
C TRP A 932 -16.77 -20.04 -3.48
N LEU A 933 -15.76 -20.55 -2.79
CA LEU A 933 -14.35 -20.22 -3.01
C LEU A 933 -13.62 -21.46 -3.52
N TYR A 934 -12.83 -21.30 -4.58
CA TYR A 934 -12.05 -22.39 -5.17
C TYR A 934 -10.60 -21.95 -5.38
N GLY A 935 -9.68 -22.74 -4.86
CA GLY A 935 -8.25 -22.63 -5.17
C GLY A 935 -7.92 -23.29 -6.51
N ASP A 936 -6.62 -23.43 -6.78
CA ASP A 936 -6.07 -23.92 -8.03
C ASP A 936 -5.26 -25.21 -7.88
N SER A 937 -4.00 -25.24 -8.32
CA SER A 937 -3.11 -26.41 -8.20
C SER A 937 -1.87 -26.15 -7.35
N ASN A 938 -1.81 -24.96 -6.76
CA ASN A 938 -0.80 -24.54 -5.79
C ASN A 938 -1.38 -24.65 -4.38
N ASP A 939 -0.54 -24.46 -3.36
CA ASP A 939 -0.98 -24.47 -1.97
C ASP A 939 -1.79 -23.18 -1.69
N ASN A 940 -3.09 -23.29 -1.44
CA ASN A 940 -3.99 -22.16 -1.27
C ASN A 940 -4.47 -21.95 0.17
N THR A 941 -4.82 -20.70 0.51
CA THR A 941 -5.50 -20.38 1.79
C THR A 941 -6.86 -19.72 1.53
N LEU A 942 -7.94 -20.35 1.99
CA LEU A 942 -9.31 -19.87 1.74
C LEU A 942 -10.05 -19.58 3.05
N PHE A 943 -10.63 -18.40 3.18
CA PHE A 943 -11.46 -17.98 4.31
C PHE A 943 -12.92 -17.77 3.88
N GLY A 944 -13.85 -18.54 4.45
CA GLY A 944 -15.29 -18.44 4.19
C GLY A 944 -16.01 -17.37 5.00
N GLU A 945 -15.44 -16.94 6.12
CA GLU A 945 -16.04 -15.98 7.08
C GLU A 945 -17.37 -16.44 7.69
N ASP A 946 -18.37 -15.57 7.82
CA ASP A 946 -19.72 -15.97 8.27
C ASP A 946 -20.52 -16.48 7.05
N GLY A 947 -21.28 -17.57 7.15
CA GLY A 947 -21.97 -18.07 5.96
C GLY A 947 -22.48 -19.51 6.07
N ASN A 948 -22.58 -20.18 4.93
CA ASN A 948 -22.74 -21.63 4.80
C ASN A 948 -21.99 -21.98 3.52
N ASP A 949 -20.68 -22.03 3.67
CA ASP A 949 -19.76 -21.78 2.57
C ASP A 949 -19.35 -23.08 1.89
N ARG A 950 -18.79 -22.93 0.70
CA ARG A 950 -18.25 -24.03 -0.10
C ARG A 950 -16.84 -23.68 -0.49
N LEU A 951 -15.89 -24.27 0.20
CA LEU A 951 -14.47 -24.10 -0.05
C LEU A 951 -13.92 -25.36 -0.72
N GLY A 952 -13.22 -25.19 -1.83
CA GLY A 952 -12.49 -26.26 -2.51
C GLY A 952 -11.04 -25.86 -2.69
N GLY A 953 -10.10 -26.57 -2.04
CA GLY A 953 -8.67 -26.27 -2.09
C GLY A 953 -8.11 -26.49 -3.50
N GLY A 954 -8.19 -27.73 -4.00
CA GLY A 954 -7.81 -28.03 -5.38
C GLY A 954 -6.73 -29.10 -5.43
N ALA A 955 -5.56 -28.78 -5.95
CA ALA A 955 -4.38 -29.61 -5.71
C ALA A 955 -3.34 -28.74 -4.98
N GLY A 956 -2.50 -29.34 -4.16
CA GLY A 956 -1.62 -28.58 -3.27
C GLY A 956 -1.91 -28.95 -1.83
N ASP A 957 -1.06 -28.54 -0.90
CA ASP A 957 -1.32 -28.71 0.53
C ASP A 957 -2.08 -27.46 1.02
N ASP A 958 -3.42 -27.51 0.98
CA ASP A 958 -4.29 -26.35 1.16
C ASP A 958 -4.68 -26.09 2.62
N THR A 959 -5.00 -24.83 2.95
CA THR A 959 -5.59 -24.43 4.23
C THR A 959 -6.98 -23.81 4.02
N LEU A 960 -8.01 -24.45 4.58
CA LEU A 960 -9.41 -24.05 4.38
C LEU A 960 -10.05 -23.70 5.73
N HIS A 961 -10.55 -22.47 5.87
CA HIS A 961 -11.26 -21.98 7.04
C HIS A 961 -12.72 -21.69 6.69
N GLY A 962 -13.65 -22.47 7.21
CA GLY A 962 -15.10 -22.32 7.01
C GLY A 962 -15.68 -21.11 7.72
N GLY A 963 -15.25 -20.86 8.96
CA GLY A 963 -15.71 -19.74 9.78
C GLY A 963 -17.00 -20.06 10.53
N ARG A 964 -18.03 -19.20 10.49
CA ARG A 964 -19.30 -19.50 11.16
C ARG A 964 -20.32 -19.98 10.14
N GLY A 965 -20.98 -21.11 10.37
CA GLY A 965 -21.93 -21.57 9.38
C GLY A 965 -22.31 -23.03 9.47
N ASN A 966 -22.58 -23.62 8.32
CA ASN A 966 -22.59 -25.06 8.13
C ASN A 966 -21.92 -25.27 6.78
N ASP A 967 -20.61 -25.45 6.84
CA ASP A 967 -19.75 -25.22 5.70
C ASP A 967 -19.40 -26.56 5.03
N ILE A 968 -18.96 -26.48 3.79
CA ILE A 968 -18.50 -27.63 3.02
C ILE A 968 -17.07 -27.34 2.59
N LEU A 969 -16.11 -28.01 3.22
CA LEU A 969 -14.69 -27.87 2.91
C LEU A 969 -14.23 -29.15 2.19
N THR A 970 -13.63 -28.98 1.01
CA THR A 970 -13.06 -30.08 0.23
C THR A 970 -11.61 -29.79 -0.12
N GLY A 971 -10.67 -30.45 0.54
CA GLY A 971 -9.23 -30.28 0.31
C GLY A 971 -8.81 -30.73 -1.10
N SER A 972 -9.20 -31.95 -1.47
CA SER A 972 -8.94 -32.63 -2.76
C SER A 972 -7.61 -33.37 -2.84
N ASP A 973 -6.62 -32.95 -3.64
CA ASP A 973 -5.34 -33.67 -3.78
C ASP A 973 -4.26 -32.91 -2.98
N GLY A 974 -3.75 -33.45 -1.88
CA GLY A 974 -2.96 -32.63 -0.96
C GLY A 974 -2.87 -33.20 0.43
N ASN A 975 -2.03 -32.64 1.29
CA ASN A 975 -2.17 -32.81 2.75
C ASN A 975 -2.82 -31.54 3.31
N ASP A 976 -4.13 -31.56 3.40
CA ASP A 976 -4.91 -30.34 3.62
C ASP A 976 -5.20 -30.10 5.11
N ILE A 977 -5.28 -28.84 5.51
CA ILE A 977 -5.75 -28.38 6.82
C ILE A 977 -7.17 -27.83 6.66
N LEU A 978 -8.10 -28.38 7.44
CA LEU A 978 -9.53 -28.09 7.36
C LEU A 978 -10.00 -27.59 8.73
N ASP A 979 -10.29 -26.30 8.85
CA ASP A 979 -10.95 -25.70 10.01
C ASP A 979 -12.40 -25.40 9.63
N GLY A 980 -13.34 -26.18 10.15
CA GLY A 980 -14.77 -25.95 9.92
C GLY A 980 -15.31 -24.72 10.66
N GLY A 981 -14.67 -24.32 11.77
CA GLY A 981 -15.15 -23.28 12.65
C GLY A 981 -16.44 -23.62 13.41
N GLU A 982 -17.30 -22.63 13.65
CA GLU A 982 -18.57 -22.82 14.36
C GLU A 982 -19.64 -23.35 13.41
N GLY A 983 -20.16 -24.56 13.63
CA GLY A 983 -21.18 -25.04 12.71
C GLY A 983 -21.46 -26.52 12.82
N ALA A 984 -22.17 -27.04 11.80
CA ALA A 984 -22.24 -28.47 11.56
C ALA A 984 -21.69 -28.74 10.15
N ASP A 985 -20.39 -28.97 10.08
CA ASP A 985 -19.64 -28.83 8.84
C ASP A 985 -19.42 -30.17 8.11
N ALA A 986 -19.17 -30.10 6.81
CA ALA A 986 -18.81 -31.24 5.98
C ALA A 986 -17.36 -31.10 5.53
N LEU A 987 -16.46 -31.78 6.24
CA LEU A 987 -15.03 -31.77 5.99
C LEU A 987 -14.64 -33.01 5.17
N ASN A 988 -14.11 -32.78 3.97
CA ASN A 988 -13.63 -33.82 3.07
C ASN A 988 -12.18 -33.54 2.69
N GLY A 989 -11.22 -34.24 3.30
CA GLY A 989 -9.79 -34.06 3.01
C GLY A 989 -9.47 -34.50 1.59
N GLY A 990 -9.69 -35.78 1.29
CA GLY A 990 -9.60 -36.28 -0.08
C GLY A 990 -8.43 -37.23 -0.24
N ALA A 991 -7.40 -36.81 -0.95
CA ALA A 991 -6.25 -37.63 -1.31
C ALA A 991 -4.97 -37.04 -0.72
N GLY A 992 -4.60 -37.53 0.46
CA GLY A 992 -3.29 -37.34 1.04
C GLY A 992 -3.37 -37.69 2.51
N THR A 993 -2.82 -36.86 3.37
CA THR A 993 -2.97 -36.99 4.82
C THR A 993 -3.53 -35.69 5.38
N ASP A 994 -4.84 -35.67 5.61
CA ASP A 994 -5.56 -34.44 5.86
C ASP A 994 -5.88 -34.27 7.35
N LEU A 995 -5.88 -33.03 7.83
CA LEU A 995 -6.05 -32.65 9.24
C LEU A 995 -7.30 -31.80 9.42
N ALA A 996 -8.27 -32.29 10.20
CA ALA A 996 -9.31 -31.41 10.75
C ALA A 996 -8.78 -30.74 12.03
N THR A 997 -8.74 -29.42 12.08
CA THR A 997 -8.21 -28.67 13.24
C THR A 997 -9.32 -27.95 14.00
N TYR A 998 -9.18 -27.93 15.33
CA TYR A 998 -9.98 -27.17 16.28
C TYR A 998 -9.10 -26.30 17.17
N ALA A 999 -7.89 -25.97 16.71
CA ALA A 999 -6.90 -25.21 17.49
C ALA A 999 -7.40 -23.82 17.89
N SER A 1000 -8.30 -23.22 17.09
CA SER A 1000 -8.93 -21.92 17.31
C SER A 1000 -10.10 -21.96 18.31
N ALA A 1001 -10.56 -23.15 18.71
CA ALA A 1001 -11.78 -23.30 19.51
C ALA A 1001 -11.66 -22.66 20.90
N GLY A 1002 -12.69 -21.89 21.28
CA GLY A 1002 -12.73 -21.16 22.56
C GLY A 1002 -12.97 -22.01 23.81
N ALA A 1003 -13.13 -23.33 23.67
CA ALA A 1003 -13.32 -24.31 24.73
C ALA A 1003 -12.97 -25.73 24.25
N GLY A 1004 -12.79 -26.66 25.20
CA GLY A 1004 -12.48 -28.06 24.88
C GLY A 1004 -13.56 -28.76 24.07
N VAL A 1005 -13.14 -29.49 23.05
CA VAL A 1005 -13.99 -30.18 22.06
C VAL A 1005 -14.06 -31.69 22.32
N THR A 1006 -15.13 -32.30 21.81
CA THR A 1006 -15.15 -33.74 21.56
C THR A 1006 -15.24 -33.92 20.06
N ALA A 1007 -14.26 -34.58 19.45
CA ALA A 1007 -14.21 -34.80 18.01
C ALA A 1007 -13.97 -36.29 17.72
N SER A 1008 -14.80 -36.87 16.86
CA SER A 1008 -14.73 -38.30 16.50
C SER A 1008 -14.91 -38.54 15.00
N LEU A 1009 -13.85 -39.03 14.36
CA LEU A 1009 -13.90 -39.45 12.95
C LEU A 1009 -14.84 -40.65 12.73
N MET A 1010 -15.05 -41.50 13.75
CA MET A 1010 -15.89 -42.69 13.63
C MET A 1010 -17.35 -42.46 14.00
N THR A 1011 -17.62 -41.58 14.97
CA THR A 1011 -18.98 -41.37 15.52
C THR A 1011 -19.29 -39.88 15.63
N PRO A 1012 -19.45 -39.14 14.52
CA PRO A 1012 -19.54 -37.68 14.59
C PRO A 1012 -20.75 -37.17 15.40
N GLY A 1013 -21.79 -37.99 15.58
CA GLY A 1013 -22.93 -37.68 16.46
C GLY A 1013 -22.62 -37.58 17.96
N ILE A 1014 -21.38 -37.80 18.41
CA ILE A 1014 -20.94 -37.49 19.78
C ILE A 1014 -20.14 -36.18 19.88
N ASN A 1015 -19.91 -35.51 18.76
CA ASN A 1015 -19.07 -34.33 18.77
C ASN A 1015 -19.70 -33.17 19.56
N THR A 1016 -18.87 -32.29 20.12
CA THR A 1016 -19.28 -31.14 20.94
C THR A 1016 -18.30 -29.98 20.77
N GLY A 1017 -18.74 -28.77 21.14
CA GLY A 1017 -17.94 -27.56 20.92
C GLY A 1017 -18.06 -27.17 19.46
N ASP A 1018 -16.97 -26.71 18.87
CA ASP A 1018 -16.95 -26.29 17.46
C ASP A 1018 -17.08 -27.51 16.53
N ALA A 1019 -16.67 -28.70 16.98
CA ALA A 1019 -16.90 -29.96 16.25
C ALA A 1019 -18.38 -30.42 16.14
N ALA A 1020 -19.33 -29.69 16.75
CA ALA A 1020 -20.67 -30.18 17.07
C ALA A 1020 -21.62 -30.27 15.86
N GLY A 1021 -21.55 -31.38 15.15
CA GLY A 1021 -22.42 -31.66 14.01
C GLY A 1021 -21.65 -32.06 12.78
N ASP A 1022 -20.34 -31.85 12.83
CA ASP A 1022 -19.39 -32.11 11.77
C ASP A 1022 -19.45 -33.52 11.24
N SER A 1023 -19.04 -33.66 9.99
CA SER A 1023 -18.87 -34.93 9.32
C SER A 1023 -17.55 -34.94 8.58
N TYR A 1024 -16.85 -36.09 8.66
CA TYR A 1024 -15.52 -36.25 8.08
C TYR A 1024 -15.54 -37.32 7.00
N VAL A 1025 -14.92 -37.02 5.87
CA VAL A 1025 -14.67 -37.95 4.77
C VAL A 1025 -13.20 -37.84 4.40
N ALA A 1026 -12.49 -38.98 4.34
CA ALA A 1026 -11.06 -39.00 3.98
C ALA A 1026 -10.25 -37.94 4.75
N VAL A 1027 -10.43 -37.94 6.07
CA VAL A 1027 -9.63 -37.15 7.02
C VAL A 1027 -8.95 -38.15 7.93
N GLU A 1028 -7.63 -38.03 8.05
CA GLU A 1028 -6.78 -38.92 8.83
C GLU A 1028 -6.36 -38.28 10.16
N GLY A 1029 -6.37 -36.95 10.25
CA GLY A 1029 -5.92 -36.17 11.40
C GLY A 1029 -7.04 -35.45 12.16
N ILE A 1030 -6.89 -35.33 13.48
CA ILE A 1030 -7.59 -34.32 14.29
C ILE A 1030 -6.58 -33.57 15.17
N GLU A 1031 -6.68 -32.25 15.18
CA GLU A 1031 -6.03 -31.37 16.17
C GLU A 1031 -7.06 -30.75 17.12
N GLY A 1032 -6.79 -30.84 18.41
CA GLY A 1032 -7.59 -30.24 19.49
C GLY A 1032 -7.30 -28.75 19.71
N SER A 1033 -7.99 -28.20 20.69
CA SER A 1033 -7.90 -26.82 21.16
C SER A 1033 -6.78 -26.63 22.20
N ALA A 1034 -6.77 -25.47 22.84
CA ALA A 1034 -5.90 -25.20 24.01
C ALA A 1034 -6.52 -25.64 25.36
N PHE A 1035 -7.58 -26.44 25.34
CA PHE A 1035 -8.35 -26.87 26.51
C PHE A 1035 -8.54 -28.39 26.54
N ASP A 1036 -9.01 -28.92 27.67
CA ASP A 1036 -9.23 -30.37 27.85
C ASP A 1036 -10.12 -31.02 26.75
N ASP A 1037 -9.50 -31.74 25.83
CA ASP A 1037 -10.14 -32.30 24.64
C ASP A 1037 -10.41 -33.80 24.72
N ARG A 1038 -11.30 -34.28 23.85
CA ARG A 1038 -11.61 -35.71 23.68
C ARG A 1038 -11.59 -36.07 22.21
N LEU A 1039 -10.48 -36.63 21.74
CA LEU A 1039 -10.23 -36.91 20.33
C LEU A 1039 -10.30 -38.43 20.05
N PHE A 1040 -11.05 -38.82 19.02
CA PHE A 1040 -11.27 -40.22 18.65
C PHE A 1040 -11.02 -40.45 17.16
N GLY A 1041 -10.02 -41.27 16.83
CA GLY A 1041 -9.76 -41.74 15.48
C GLY A 1041 -10.79 -42.76 14.96
N ASN A 1042 -10.48 -43.40 13.84
CA ASN A 1042 -11.35 -44.36 13.16
C ASN A 1042 -10.70 -45.75 13.01
N ASN A 1043 -10.80 -46.38 11.83
CA ASN A 1043 -10.17 -47.68 11.55
C ASN A 1043 -8.94 -47.58 10.63
N GLY A 1044 -8.63 -46.38 10.13
CA GLY A 1044 -7.45 -46.05 9.34
C GLY A 1044 -6.28 -45.65 10.24
N ALA A 1045 -5.13 -45.34 9.65
CA ALA A 1045 -4.03 -44.75 10.42
C ALA A 1045 -4.35 -43.28 10.69
N ASN A 1046 -4.43 -42.90 11.96
CA ASN A 1046 -4.84 -41.57 12.37
C ASN A 1046 -3.73 -40.77 13.07
N THR A 1047 -3.73 -39.45 12.91
CA THR A 1047 -2.89 -38.53 13.68
C THR A 1047 -3.77 -37.73 14.63
N LEU A 1048 -3.56 -37.85 15.94
CA LEU A 1048 -4.31 -37.11 16.95
C LEU A 1048 -3.36 -36.20 17.70
N LEU A 1049 -3.61 -34.89 17.65
CA LEU A 1049 -2.86 -33.84 18.34
C LEU A 1049 -3.77 -33.25 19.42
N GLY A 1050 -3.46 -33.44 20.70
CA GLY A 1050 -4.27 -32.95 21.82
C GLY A 1050 -4.20 -31.44 21.96
N GLY A 1051 -2.99 -30.89 21.96
CA GLY A 1051 -2.76 -29.45 22.04
C GLY A 1051 -2.33 -29.06 23.44
N ALA A 1052 -3.06 -28.16 24.08
CA ALA A 1052 -2.86 -27.85 25.49
C ALA A 1052 -4.11 -28.23 26.29
N GLY A 1053 -3.96 -28.51 27.58
CA GLY A 1053 -5.06 -28.99 28.41
C GLY A 1053 -4.88 -30.45 28.80
N ASP A 1054 -5.75 -30.95 29.67
CA ASP A 1054 -5.69 -32.36 30.10
C ASP A 1054 -6.51 -33.24 29.12
N ASP A 1055 -5.86 -33.75 28.08
CA ASP A 1055 -6.54 -34.33 26.93
C ASP A 1055 -6.82 -35.83 27.04
N THR A 1056 -7.83 -36.31 26.31
CA THR A 1056 -8.10 -37.75 26.14
C THR A 1056 -8.10 -38.13 24.66
N LEU A 1057 -7.07 -38.86 24.22
CA LEU A 1057 -6.90 -39.31 22.84
C LEU A 1057 -7.10 -40.82 22.71
N SER A 1058 -7.82 -41.24 21.67
CA SER A 1058 -8.05 -42.66 21.35
C SER A 1058 -7.88 -42.91 19.84
N GLY A 1059 -6.80 -43.57 19.42
CA GLY A 1059 -6.47 -43.85 18.01
C GLY A 1059 -7.49 -44.77 17.32
N GLY A 1060 -7.84 -45.88 17.97
CA GLY A 1060 -8.91 -46.77 17.49
C GLY A 1060 -8.35 -48.04 16.88
N LYS A 1061 -8.47 -48.21 15.56
CA LYS A 1061 -7.65 -49.21 14.86
C LYS A 1061 -6.85 -48.48 13.81
N GLY A 1062 -5.66 -48.97 13.50
CA GLY A 1062 -4.78 -48.26 12.57
C GLY A 1062 -3.36 -48.36 13.07
N ASN A 1063 -2.44 -47.69 12.39
CA ASN A 1063 -1.15 -47.41 13.01
C ASN A 1063 -1.18 -45.93 13.34
N ASP A 1064 -1.58 -45.62 14.56
CA ASP A 1064 -1.98 -44.27 14.93
C ASP A 1064 -0.80 -43.49 15.51
N THR A 1065 -0.77 -42.18 15.33
CA THR A 1065 0.17 -41.27 15.99
C THR A 1065 -0.60 -40.39 16.96
N LEU A 1066 -0.24 -40.46 18.25
CA LEU A 1066 -0.89 -39.70 19.32
C LEU A 1066 0.14 -38.78 19.95
N VAL A 1067 -0.16 -37.48 19.97
CA VAL A 1067 0.61 -36.43 20.63
C VAL A 1067 -0.33 -35.76 21.63
N GLY A 1068 -0.11 -35.96 22.93
CA GLY A 1068 -0.93 -35.32 23.96
C GLY A 1068 -0.72 -33.81 23.95
N GLY A 1069 0.53 -33.39 24.08
CA GLY A 1069 0.91 -31.98 24.12
C GLY A 1069 1.14 -31.56 25.57
N SER A 1070 0.73 -30.35 25.94
CA SER A 1070 0.97 -29.85 27.30
C SER A 1070 -0.24 -30.04 28.20
N GLY A 1071 -0.07 -30.75 29.31
CA GLY A 1071 -1.15 -31.04 30.26
C GLY A 1071 -1.03 -32.47 30.75
N ASP A 1072 -1.90 -32.90 31.66
CA ASP A 1072 -1.89 -34.28 32.17
C ASP A 1072 -2.77 -35.18 31.27
N ASP A 1073 -2.18 -35.77 30.22
CA ASP A 1073 -2.93 -36.41 29.13
C ASP A 1073 -3.24 -37.90 29.32
N VAL A 1074 -4.22 -38.40 28.58
CA VAL A 1074 -4.62 -39.81 28.56
C VAL A 1074 -4.68 -40.34 27.13
N LEU A 1075 -3.76 -41.24 26.80
CA LEU A 1075 -3.55 -41.78 25.46
C LEU A 1075 -3.91 -43.27 25.40
N GLU A 1076 -4.71 -43.65 24.40
CA GLU A 1076 -5.08 -45.04 24.08
C GLU A 1076 -4.86 -45.28 22.58
N GLY A 1077 -3.89 -46.13 22.21
CA GLY A 1077 -3.55 -46.38 20.80
C GLY A 1077 -4.62 -47.23 20.12
N GLY A 1078 -5.06 -48.29 20.81
CA GLY A 1078 -6.05 -49.23 20.33
C GLY A 1078 -5.44 -50.44 19.63
N LEU A 1079 -5.84 -50.70 18.39
CA LEU A 1079 -5.37 -51.85 17.62
C LEU A 1079 -4.46 -51.44 16.47
N GLY A 1080 -3.18 -51.77 16.58
CA GLY A 1080 -2.25 -51.82 15.47
C GLY A 1080 -0.84 -51.57 15.96
N SER A 1081 -0.01 -50.87 15.20
CA SER A 1081 1.32 -50.46 15.65
C SER A 1081 1.30 -48.95 15.85
N ASP A 1082 1.06 -48.52 17.08
CA ASP A 1082 0.78 -47.12 17.41
C ASP A 1082 2.03 -46.38 17.89
N SER A 1083 2.03 -45.05 17.74
CA SER A 1083 3.15 -44.18 18.06
C SER A 1083 2.70 -43.11 19.05
N PHE A 1084 3.25 -43.13 20.25
CA PHE A 1084 3.00 -42.12 21.29
C PHE A 1084 4.20 -41.17 21.31
N ASP A 1085 4.00 -39.92 20.88
CA ASP A 1085 5.09 -38.93 20.75
C ASP A 1085 5.12 -37.94 21.91
N PHE A 1086 6.28 -37.86 22.54
CA PHE A 1086 6.56 -36.99 23.69
C PHE A 1086 7.66 -35.98 23.39
N SER A 1087 7.95 -35.63 22.13
CA SER A 1087 9.07 -34.76 21.72
C SER A 1087 9.01 -33.28 22.17
N GLY A 1088 7.90 -32.83 22.76
CA GLY A 1088 7.69 -31.47 23.27
C GLY A 1088 7.70 -31.36 24.80
N SER A 1089 7.18 -30.25 25.32
CA SER A 1089 6.85 -30.14 26.75
C SER A 1089 5.54 -30.89 27.01
N PHE A 1090 5.54 -31.83 27.94
CA PHE A 1090 4.36 -32.60 28.31
C PHE A 1090 4.15 -32.62 29.82
N GLY A 1091 2.95 -33.00 30.29
CA GLY A 1091 2.64 -33.06 31.71
C GLY A 1091 2.79 -34.46 32.27
N ARG A 1092 1.80 -34.91 33.05
CA ARG A 1092 1.80 -36.25 33.67
C ARG A 1092 0.85 -37.18 32.92
N ASP A 1093 1.38 -37.76 31.85
CA ASP A 1093 0.56 -38.46 30.86
C ASP A 1093 0.43 -39.94 31.19
N VAL A 1094 -0.64 -40.54 30.69
CA VAL A 1094 -0.99 -41.94 30.88
C VAL A 1094 -1.19 -42.64 29.54
N ILE A 1095 -0.40 -43.67 29.27
CA ILE A 1095 -0.65 -44.60 28.15
C ILE A 1095 -1.39 -45.83 28.68
N LYS A 1096 -2.62 -46.06 28.21
CA LYS A 1096 -3.51 -47.08 28.79
C LYS A 1096 -3.27 -48.51 28.30
N ASP A 1097 -2.82 -48.68 27.06
CA ASP A 1097 -2.87 -49.96 26.36
C ASP A 1097 -1.60 -50.34 25.59
N PHE A 1098 -0.48 -49.69 25.90
CA PHE A 1098 0.82 -49.94 25.24
C PHE A 1098 1.14 -51.42 25.08
N ASN A 1099 1.50 -51.81 23.87
CA ASN A 1099 1.84 -53.18 23.48
C ASN A 1099 2.95 -53.24 22.43
N GLY A 1100 4.20 -53.15 22.88
CA GLY A 1100 5.37 -53.30 21.98
C GLY A 1100 5.43 -54.63 21.19
N ALA A 1101 4.68 -55.68 21.60
CA ALA A 1101 4.57 -56.91 20.81
C ALA A 1101 3.65 -56.76 19.59
N GLN A 1102 2.73 -55.78 19.60
CA GLN A 1102 1.92 -55.37 18.44
C GLN A 1102 2.61 -54.30 17.59
N GLY A 1103 3.74 -53.76 18.05
CA GLY A 1103 4.56 -52.80 17.33
C GLY A 1103 4.44 -51.37 17.84
N ASP A 1104 3.76 -51.16 18.97
CA ASP A 1104 3.64 -49.84 19.58
C ASP A 1104 5.02 -49.28 19.94
N LEU A 1105 5.14 -47.97 19.80
CA LEU A 1105 6.38 -47.23 19.90
C LEU A 1105 6.17 -45.97 20.74
N ILE A 1106 7.04 -45.77 21.73
CA ILE A 1106 7.15 -44.51 22.47
C ILE A 1106 8.28 -43.70 21.86
N ARG A 1107 7.95 -42.52 21.37
CA ARG A 1107 8.87 -41.59 20.72
C ARG A 1107 9.33 -40.55 21.74
N VAL A 1108 10.64 -40.52 21.98
CA VAL A 1108 11.30 -39.62 22.94
C VAL A 1108 12.36 -38.85 22.18
N GLY A 1109 12.09 -37.59 21.84
CA GLY A 1109 13.00 -36.73 21.07
C GLY A 1109 13.21 -35.37 21.72
N GLY A 1110 14.06 -34.51 21.16
CA GLY A 1110 14.26 -33.13 21.62
C GLY A 1110 15.29 -32.96 22.75
N ASP A 1111 15.21 -31.84 23.48
CA ASP A 1111 16.21 -31.40 24.48
C ASP A 1111 16.17 -32.15 25.82
N MET A 1112 15.42 -33.26 25.92
CA MET A 1112 15.23 -34.04 27.16
C MET A 1112 16.48 -34.78 27.66
N GLY A 1113 17.52 -34.89 26.83
CA GLY A 1113 18.82 -35.41 27.25
C GLY A 1113 18.90 -36.94 27.43
N PHE A 1114 17.93 -37.71 26.90
CA PHE A 1114 17.99 -39.17 26.85
C PHE A 1114 18.57 -39.65 25.51
N ASP A 1115 19.82 -40.09 25.51
CA ASP A 1115 20.54 -40.57 24.31
C ASP A 1115 20.35 -42.07 24.02
N GLY A 1116 19.46 -42.74 24.77
CA GLY A 1116 19.07 -44.12 24.52
C GLY A 1116 18.38 -44.82 25.70
N PHE A 1117 17.96 -46.07 25.44
CA PHE A 1117 17.13 -46.85 26.35
C PHE A 1117 17.72 -47.06 27.74
N GLU A 1118 19.03 -47.26 27.88
CA GLU A 1118 19.65 -47.47 29.20
C GLU A 1118 19.60 -46.20 30.06
N ALA A 1119 19.72 -45.01 29.46
CA ALA A 1119 19.57 -43.74 30.17
C ALA A 1119 18.12 -43.53 30.61
N LEU A 1120 17.16 -43.83 29.72
CA LEU A 1120 15.72 -43.75 30.04
C LEU A 1120 15.32 -44.74 31.13
N LYS A 1121 15.93 -45.93 31.14
CA LYS A 1121 15.64 -46.98 32.14
C LYS A 1121 15.99 -46.57 33.56
N ASP A 1122 17.01 -45.73 33.75
CA ASP A 1122 17.36 -45.18 35.06
C ASP A 1122 16.28 -44.21 35.60
N ALA A 1123 15.44 -43.66 34.71
CA ALA A 1123 14.28 -42.82 35.07
C ALA A 1123 13.00 -43.64 35.35
N MET A 1124 13.02 -44.96 35.16
CA MET A 1124 11.85 -45.82 35.33
C MET A 1124 11.67 -46.29 36.78
N SER A 1125 10.42 -46.26 37.26
CA SER A 1125 10.01 -46.85 38.54
C SER A 1125 8.78 -47.75 38.39
N GLN A 1126 8.79 -48.91 39.07
CA GLN A 1126 7.68 -49.84 39.04
C GLN A 1126 6.61 -49.42 40.05
N MET A 1127 5.38 -49.18 39.58
CA MET A 1127 4.21 -48.87 40.39
C MET A 1127 3.16 -49.97 40.25
N GLY A 1128 3.21 -50.99 41.10
CA GLY A 1128 2.32 -52.16 40.97
C GLY A 1128 2.61 -52.92 39.66
N ASN A 1129 1.62 -53.00 38.77
CA ASN A 1129 1.73 -53.55 37.42
C ASN A 1129 1.90 -52.47 36.32
N HIS A 1130 2.18 -51.22 36.70
CA HIS A 1130 2.41 -50.09 35.80
C HIS A 1130 3.87 -49.63 35.89
N THR A 1131 4.38 -49.00 34.85
CA THR A 1131 5.72 -48.40 34.83
C THR A 1131 5.59 -46.90 34.72
N LEU A 1132 6.23 -46.15 35.63
CA LEU A 1132 6.33 -44.70 35.57
C LEU A 1132 7.72 -44.32 35.07
N ILE A 1133 7.79 -43.47 34.05
CA ILE A 1133 9.01 -42.83 33.55
C ILE A 1133 8.97 -41.38 34.02
N ASP A 1134 9.85 -40.99 34.94
CA ASP A 1134 9.91 -39.63 35.48
C ASP A 1134 11.04 -38.86 34.79
N MET A 1135 10.70 -37.92 33.91
CA MET A 1135 11.64 -37.14 33.10
C MET A 1135 11.93 -35.77 33.70
N GLY A 1136 11.59 -35.55 34.98
CA GLY A 1136 11.88 -34.33 35.70
C GLY A 1136 11.05 -33.14 35.24
N ASP A 1137 11.70 -32.04 34.88
CA ASP A 1137 11.03 -30.79 34.50
C ASP A 1137 10.26 -30.92 33.16
N HIS A 1138 10.49 -31.99 32.39
CA HIS A 1138 9.82 -32.27 31.12
C HIS A 1138 8.50 -33.03 31.26
N GLY A 1139 8.17 -33.56 32.44
CA GLY A 1139 6.95 -34.34 32.67
C GLY A 1139 7.20 -35.80 33.07
N SER A 1140 6.14 -36.61 33.08
CA SER A 1140 6.22 -38.04 33.42
C SER A 1140 5.22 -38.88 32.65
N ILE A 1141 5.61 -40.09 32.23
CA ILE A 1141 4.73 -41.02 31.52
C ILE A 1141 4.40 -42.22 32.41
N LEU A 1142 3.12 -42.47 32.66
CA LEU A 1142 2.63 -43.71 33.28
C LEU A 1142 2.16 -44.68 32.20
N ILE A 1143 2.89 -45.77 32.00
CA ILE A 1143 2.51 -46.84 31.09
C ILE A 1143 1.74 -47.90 31.87
N GLU A 1144 0.45 -48.03 31.59
CA GLU A 1144 -0.41 -48.97 32.30
C GLU A 1144 -0.15 -50.42 31.92
N ASN A 1145 -0.30 -51.32 32.90
CA ASN A 1145 -0.20 -52.77 32.71
C ASN A 1145 1.13 -53.27 32.14
N GLN A 1146 2.17 -52.44 32.13
CA GLN A 1146 3.52 -52.79 31.73
C GLN A 1146 4.48 -52.80 32.91
N THR A 1147 5.31 -53.83 32.97
CA THR A 1147 6.43 -53.90 33.92
C THR A 1147 7.72 -53.42 33.25
N ILE A 1148 8.68 -52.91 34.03
CA ILE A 1148 9.99 -52.49 33.51
C ILE A 1148 10.68 -53.63 32.74
N GLU A 1149 10.49 -54.89 33.18
CA GLU A 1149 11.05 -56.07 32.48
C GLU A 1149 10.34 -56.40 31.16
N GLY A 1150 9.11 -55.90 30.98
CA GLY A 1150 8.31 -56.08 29.77
C GLY A 1150 8.60 -55.06 28.68
N LEU A 1151 9.30 -53.97 29.01
CA LEU A 1151 9.73 -52.94 28.08
C LEU A 1151 11.12 -53.28 27.52
N HIS A 1152 11.31 -53.01 26.23
CA HIS A 1152 12.51 -53.31 25.47
C HIS A 1152 13.00 -52.08 24.72
N ALA A 1153 14.29 -52.05 24.37
CA ALA A 1153 14.85 -50.94 23.58
C ALA A 1153 14.17 -50.74 22.22
N SER A 1154 13.50 -51.76 21.68
CA SER A 1154 12.71 -51.68 20.44
C SER A 1154 11.38 -50.93 20.59
N ASP A 1155 10.92 -50.76 21.83
CA ASP A 1155 9.65 -50.12 22.17
C ASP A 1155 9.79 -48.59 22.22
N PHE A 1156 11.03 -48.10 22.05
CA PHE A 1156 11.37 -46.69 22.12
C PHE A 1156 12.12 -46.24 20.87
N TYR A 1157 11.81 -45.05 20.40
CA TYR A 1157 12.55 -44.37 19.35
C TYR A 1157 13.10 -43.05 19.88
N PHE A 1158 14.42 -42.88 19.80
CA PHE A 1158 15.15 -41.70 20.24
C PHE A 1158 15.64 -40.93 19.03
N TYR A 1159 15.33 -39.63 18.92
CA TYR A 1159 15.68 -38.82 17.76
C TYR A 1159 16.07 -37.39 18.10
#